data_AF-A0A8H4CHJ3-F1
#
_entry.id   AF-A0A8H4CHJ3-F1
#
_cell.length_a   1.000
_cell.length_b   1.000
_cell.length_c   1.000
_cell.angle_alpha   90.00
_cell.angle_beta   90.00
_cell.angle_gamma   90.00
#
_symmetry.space_group_name_H-M   'P 1'
#
loop_
_entity.id
_entity.type
_entity.pdbx_description
1 polymer ?
#
loop_
_entity_poly.entity_id
_entity_poly.type
_entity_poly.pdbx_seq_one_letter_code
_entity_poly.pdbx_strand_id
1 'polypeptide(L)'
;MRHSARTLCKTALWGAFSLSAVKTQGTNGLLASDENDWLALDNVDPWYLPPDIVDGGDKDGSVLIMNGRVRCGVVPLDKSGNVWTIPANGDFDAVGYILPRGGYDSRSDKSLADCVLRESKEEGGFIIDVNSLIPLGLSKGETVYWYKGTVTETVDPTEPRDRPPKSFAAAEARTELQKPAKKPTKKSDMRMAFNKADSASESNSYRSTFKAGGGASAYSFKDAGAAMEVYSTEFQSGGAPIVKVEVDSFLNKLVAEKAESSQDQTKNRLSLARMMGSVWLRKGLAIKQLSAVEFLDVVDDKTRAAITAVQGELEAVAEDFEVQSTDSVHWGRLRRPSLSPFPVELTLLSRVRGCQLTTARIYTSRVFKFIVGPENTTFHVHEKLFAPHSKGLTRMLTNGMRESQEGVVVLDDVDKTTFTSFLDYATYGNYRFQRTIPSENTQSTLSDDDLTPEKRCDSLRDHLIHYDHRRDIIERKPYLKYMELFVKSGDQHGLYAPPTYLSEPDELGFDVDLDLKLSNKEFGEVCQHHVKLYAFADKWDISELRQLCLHKIHNCLTRVKLCDSGYHLLFALIDDAYKSTMPGDLLRKLFTQMCVSDISLIRGMSGFPRLVCRLPEIGLDMILEEPKYWEDKPKALADVNSKFPPRPSIGDYDQKRS
;
A
#
# COMPACT_ATOMS: atom_id res chain seq x y z
N MET A 1 4.76 5.57 36.25
CA MET A 1 5.84 6.34 36.91
C MET A 1 7.19 5.84 36.44
N ARG A 2 7.85 6.60 35.54
CA ARG A 2 9.30 6.85 35.42
C ARG A 2 9.51 7.57 34.08
N HIS A 3 9.52 8.89 34.15
CA HIS A 3 9.79 9.79 33.02
C HIS A 3 11.30 9.89 32.79
N SER A 4 11.71 10.01 31.53
CA SER A 4 13.07 10.43 31.17
C SER A 4 13.20 11.95 31.30
N ALA A 5 14.18 12.40 32.07
CA ALA A 5 14.38 13.77 32.55
C ALA A 5 14.75 14.82 31.47
N ARG A 6 14.73 14.47 30.17
CA ARG A 6 15.08 15.42 29.09
C ARG A 6 13.90 16.23 28.54
N THR A 7 12.66 15.77 28.71
CA THR A 7 11.46 16.46 28.18
C THR A 7 10.90 17.49 29.17
N LEU A 8 11.19 17.36 30.47
CA LEU A 8 10.65 18.24 31.52
C LEU A 8 11.41 19.57 31.69
N CYS A 9 12.60 19.74 31.11
CA CYS A 9 13.37 20.99 31.25
C CYS A 9 13.15 22.02 30.13
N LYS A 10 12.43 21.70 29.03
CA LYS A 10 12.16 22.68 27.97
C LYS A 10 10.87 23.48 28.16
N THR A 11 9.90 22.96 28.91
CA THR A 11 8.59 23.60 29.11
C THR A 11 8.51 24.53 30.32
N ALA A 12 9.54 24.62 31.17
CA ALA A 12 9.49 25.38 32.42
C ALA A 12 10.29 26.71 32.44
N LEU A 13 10.95 27.12 31.35
CA LEU A 13 11.90 28.24 31.37
C LEU A 13 11.62 29.41 30.39
N TRP A 14 10.42 29.48 29.81
CA TRP A 14 10.00 30.63 28.97
C TRP A 14 8.86 31.47 29.56
N GLY A 15 8.57 31.25 30.85
CA GLY A 15 7.67 32.07 31.63
C GLY A 15 8.40 33.14 32.44
N ALA A 16 9.32 33.92 31.84
CA ALA A 16 9.81 35.21 32.34
C ALA A 16 11.00 35.63 31.49
N PHE A 17 10.81 36.57 30.55
CA PHE A 17 11.67 37.75 30.32
C PHE A 17 11.08 38.54 29.15
N SER A 18 10.60 39.73 29.49
CA SER A 18 9.99 40.73 28.62
C SER A 18 11.01 41.38 27.68
N LEU A 19 10.52 41.87 26.54
CA LEU A 19 11.00 43.02 25.76
C LEU A 19 12.52 43.19 25.59
N SER A 20 13.00 42.91 24.37
CA SER A 20 14.14 43.62 23.79
C SER A 20 13.88 43.81 22.30
N ALA A 21 13.78 45.08 21.90
CA ALA A 21 13.81 45.47 20.50
C ALA A 21 15.19 45.14 19.93
N VAL A 22 15.26 44.41 18.81
CA VAL A 22 16.49 44.36 18.00
C VAL A 22 16.12 44.50 16.54
N LYS A 23 16.61 45.61 16.00
CA LYS A 23 16.57 46.03 14.61
C LYS A 23 17.84 45.51 13.96
N THR A 24 17.71 44.48 13.11
CA THR A 24 18.67 44.16 12.05
C THR A 24 17.87 43.59 10.89
N GLN A 25 17.30 44.48 10.07
CA GLN A 25 16.79 44.11 8.75
C GLN A 25 18.00 43.74 7.90
N GLY A 26 18.30 42.45 7.79
CA GLY A 26 18.98 41.95 6.61
C GLY A 26 18.15 42.31 5.38
N THR A 27 18.81 42.52 4.24
CA THR A 27 18.21 42.89 2.94
C THR A 27 17.13 41.94 2.43
N ASN A 28 16.92 40.81 3.11
CA ASN A 28 16.06 39.72 2.69
C ASN A 28 14.63 39.79 3.28
N GLY A 29 14.36 40.75 4.17
CA GLY A 29 13.01 41.01 4.68
C GLY A 29 12.47 40.00 5.71
N LEU A 30 13.31 39.07 6.20
CA LEU A 30 12.96 38.09 7.23
C LEU A 30 12.91 38.71 8.64
N LEU A 31 12.07 38.15 9.50
CA LEU A 31 12.00 38.45 10.93
C LEU A 31 12.62 37.31 11.76
N ALA A 32 13.14 37.63 12.95
CA ALA A 32 13.90 36.71 13.81
C ALA A 32 13.18 35.40 14.19
N SER A 33 11.85 35.33 14.04
CA SER A 33 11.03 34.16 14.36
C SER A 33 10.58 33.36 13.14
N ASP A 34 10.91 33.80 11.92
CA ASP A 34 10.37 33.21 10.68
C ASP A 34 10.92 31.79 10.43
N GLU A 35 12.14 31.49 10.88
CA GLU A 35 12.77 30.18 10.70
C GLU A 35 12.18 29.08 11.60
N ASN A 36 11.46 29.45 12.67
CA ASN A 36 11.00 28.50 13.69
C ASN A 36 9.91 27.53 13.21
N ASP A 37 9.22 27.84 12.11
CA ASP A 37 8.10 27.07 11.55
C ASP A 37 8.37 26.66 10.09
N TRP A 38 9.66 26.59 9.70
CA TRP A 38 10.11 26.20 8.37
C TRP A 38 10.98 24.95 8.42
N LEU A 39 10.74 24.01 7.52
CA LEU A 39 11.49 22.76 7.39
C LEU A 39 11.98 22.58 5.95
N ALA A 40 13.20 22.07 5.80
CA ALA A 40 13.72 21.63 4.50
C ALA A 40 13.04 20.33 4.07
N LEU A 41 13.04 20.05 2.76
CA LEU A 41 12.42 18.84 2.18
C LEU A 41 13.35 17.61 2.23
N ASP A 42 14.18 17.52 3.27
CA ASP A 42 15.15 16.45 3.39
C ASP A 42 14.41 15.13 3.72
N ASN A 43 14.42 14.19 2.76
CA ASN A 43 13.69 12.91 2.80
C ASN A 43 12.15 13.01 2.69
N VAL A 44 11.62 14.14 2.23
CA VAL A 44 10.20 14.30 1.89
C VAL A 44 10.07 14.41 0.38
N ASP A 45 9.21 13.59 -0.24
CA ASP A 45 8.90 13.73 -1.67
C ASP A 45 8.14 15.05 -1.88
N PRO A 46 8.68 16.00 -2.66
CA PRO A 46 8.05 17.30 -2.83
C PRO A 46 7.01 17.30 -3.94
N TRP A 47 6.71 16.18 -4.60
CA TRP A 47 5.77 16.14 -5.72
C TRP A 47 4.51 15.35 -5.40
N TYR A 48 4.59 14.42 -4.45
CA TYR A 48 3.50 13.53 -4.07
C TYR A 48 3.20 13.59 -2.59
N LEU A 49 1.95 13.28 -2.25
CA LEU A 49 1.50 13.18 -0.88
C LEU A 49 2.19 12.03 -0.15
N PRO A 50 2.53 12.21 1.14
CA PRO A 50 3.07 11.13 1.96
C PRO A 50 1.99 10.07 2.26
N PRO A 51 2.39 8.84 2.62
CA PRO A 51 1.47 7.71 2.70
C PRO A 51 0.51 7.74 3.90
N ASP A 52 0.72 8.63 4.87
CA ASP A 52 -0.01 8.77 6.14
C ASP A 52 -1.15 9.81 6.08
N ILE A 53 -1.55 10.20 4.86
CA ILE A 53 -2.62 11.14 4.61
C ILE A 53 -3.99 10.48 4.82
N VAL A 54 -4.90 11.21 5.47
CA VAL A 54 -6.30 10.79 5.64
C VAL A 54 -7.24 11.77 4.94
N ASP A 55 -8.29 11.24 4.32
CA ASP A 55 -9.38 12.08 3.81
C ASP A 55 -10.08 12.77 4.98
N GLY A 56 -10.24 14.10 4.90
CA GLY A 56 -10.88 14.86 5.96
C GLY A 56 -10.62 16.36 5.94
N GLY A 57 -11.41 17.08 6.73
CA GLY A 57 -11.35 18.53 6.88
C GLY A 57 -12.70 19.21 6.60
N ASP A 58 -12.71 20.53 6.74
CA ASP A 58 -13.94 21.33 6.71
C ASP A 58 -14.56 21.45 5.30
N LYS A 59 -13.83 21.04 4.25
CA LYS A 59 -14.27 21.07 2.85
C LYS A 59 -14.16 19.68 2.22
N ASP A 60 -15.17 19.30 1.45
CA ASP A 60 -15.15 18.08 0.65
C ASP A 60 -13.94 18.04 -0.30
N GLY A 61 -13.30 16.86 -0.43
CA GLY A 61 -12.03 16.67 -1.13
C GLY A 61 -10.77 17.07 -0.35
N SER A 62 -10.88 17.65 0.85
CA SER A 62 -9.69 17.96 1.67
C SER A 62 -9.00 16.71 2.19
N VAL A 63 -7.68 16.81 2.35
CA VAL A 63 -6.87 15.77 2.98
C VAL A 63 -6.07 16.32 4.16
N LEU A 64 -5.85 15.50 5.19
CA LEU A 64 -5.16 15.85 6.43
C LEU A 64 -3.89 15.01 6.60
N ILE A 65 -2.85 15.62 7.16
CA ILE A 65 -1.67 14.94 7.71
C ILE A 65 -1.52 15.38 9.15
N MET A 66 -1.29 14.46 10.09
CA MET A 66 -1.01 14.62 11.54
C MET A 66 -1.44 15.95 12.22
N ASN A 67 -0.88 17.07 11.78
CA ASN A 67 -1.00 18.42 12.33
C ASN A 67 -1.99 19.36 11.59
N GLY A 68 -2.62 18.95 10.48
CA GLY A 68 -3.62 19.77 9.79
C GLY A 68 -3.87 19.41 8.32
N ARG A 69 -4.65 20.27 7.64
CA ARG A 69 -4.99 20.10 6.22
C ARG A 69 -3.79 20.35 5.32
N VAL A 70 -3.56 19.47 4.34
CA VAL A 70 -2.51 19.64 3.35
C VAL A 70 -2.83 20.75 2.37
N ARG A 71 -1.83 21.58 2.11
CA ARG A 71 -1.92 22.79 1.31
C ARG A 71 -0.69 22.94 0.43
N CYS A 72 -0.86 23.66 -0.65
CA CYS A 72 0.22 24.10 -1.51
C CYS A 72 0.32 25.64 -1.49
N GLY A 73 1.52 26.18 -1.60
CA GLY A 73 1.79 27.60 -1.69
C GLY A 73 2.84 27.88 -2.76
N VAL A 74 2.77 29.05 -3.40
CA VAL A 74 3.69 29.38 -4.49
C VAL A 74 4.21 30.81 -4.40
N VAL A 75 5.45 31.00 -4.84
CA VAL A 75 6.06 32.30 -5.18
C VAL A 75 6.00 32.44 -6.71
N PRO A 76 4.95 33.08 -7.27
CA PRO A 76 4.78 33.20 -8.70
C PRO A 76 5.60 34.38 -9.23
N LEU A 77 6.55 34.10 -10.12
CA LEU A 77 7.51 35.06 -10.66
C LEU A 77 7.21 35.34 -12.13
N ASP A 78 7.23 36.61 -12.55
CA ASP A 78 7.27 36.93 -13.97
C ASP A 78 8.70 36.81 -14.54
N LYS A 79 8.85 37.00 -15.86
CA LYS A 79 10.15 36.93 -16.55
C LYS A 79 11.16 37.98 -16.09
N SER A 80 10.69 39.05 -15.43
CA SER A 80 11.52 40.12 -14.88
C SER A 80 11.88 39.88 -13.41
N GLY A 81 11.42 38.78 -12.81
CA GLY A 81 11.63 38.46 -11.40
C GLY A 81 10.73 39.24 -10.45
N ASN A 82 9.68 39.90 -10.95
CA ASN A 82 8.66 40.49 -10.09
C ASN A 82 7.75 39.38 -9.55
N VAL A 83 7.20 39.61 -8.37
CA VAL A 83 6.37 38.64 -7.66
C VAL A 83 4.91 39.01 -7.84
N TRP A 84 4.14 38.07 -8.39
CA TRP A 84 2.68 38.17 -8.42
C TRP A 84 2.09 37.83 -7.04
N THR A 85 1.08 38.59 -6.65
CA THR A 85 0.43 38.46 -5.35
C THR A 85 -1.07 38.62 -5.48
N ILE A 86 -1.81 38.04 -4.54
CA ILE A 86 -3.27 38.14 -4.47
C ILE A 86 -3.65 38.97 -3.24
N PRO A 87 -4.77 39.69 -3.26
CA PRO A 87 -5.20 40.42 -2.06
C PRO A 87 -5.59 39.43 -0.96
N ALA A 88 -5.25 39.73 0.30
CA ALA A 88 -5.73 38.93 1.41
C ALA A 88 -7.24 39.09 1.60
N ASN A 89 -7.93 38.00 1.92
CA ASN A 89 -9.34 38.04 2.34
C ASN A 89 -9.47 38.70 3.73
N GLY A 90 -10.58 39.40 3.96
CA GLY A 90 -10.87 40.10 5.21
C GLY A 90 -10.36 41.54 5.23
N ASP A 91 -9.66 41.94 6.31
CA ASP A 91 -9.13 43.31 6.47
C ASP A 91 -7.92 43.57 5.58
N PHE A 92 -8.19 43.80 4.29
CA PHE A 92 -7.17 44.07 3.29
C PHE A 92 -6.31 45.29 3.63
N ASP A 93 -6.89 46.35 4.21
CA ASP A 93 -6.13 47.57 4.49
C ASP A 93 -5.06 47.33 5.57
N ALA A 94 -5.31 46.41 6.50
CA ALA A 94 -4.31 45.96 7.45
C ALA A 94 -3.35 44.90 6.88
N VAL A 95 -3.87 43.89 6.18
CA VAL A 95 -3.10 42.69 5.79
C VAL A 95 -2.38 42.87 4.45
N GLY A 96 -2.99 43.55 3.48
CA GLY A 96 -2.45 43.80 2.15
C GLY A 96 -2.38 42.54 1.29
N TYR A 97 -1.43 42.51 0.36
CA TYR A 97 -1.25 41.40 -0.57
C TYR A 97 -0.47 40.22 0.03
N ILE A 98 -0.79 39.01 -0.40
CA ILE A 98 -0.19 37.75 0.05
C ILE A 98 0.24 36.89 -1.14
N LEU A 99 1.06 35.88 -0.87
CA LEU A 99 1.32 34.82 -1.84
C LEU A 99 0.12 33.86 -1.92
N PRO A 100 -0.20 33.31 -3.11
CA PRO A 100 -1.24 32.30 -3.26
C PRO A 100 -0.94 31.08 -2.41
N ARG A 101 -1.98 30.57 -1.73
CA ARG A 101 -1.88 29.37 -0.90
C ARG A 101 -3.24 28.71 -0.78
N GLY A 102 -3.33 27.56 -1.42
CA GLY A 102 -4.55 26.78 -1.58
C GLY A 102 -4.53 25.45 -0.87
N GLY A 103 -5.65 24.75 -0.89
CA GLY A 103 -5.76 23.44 -0.25
C GLY A 103 -5.75 22.32 -1.26
N TYR A 104 -5.04 21.24 -0.96
CA TYR A 104 -5.10 20.04 -1.80
C TYR A 104 -6.54 19.51 -1.84
N ASP A 105 -6.99 19.13 -3.04
CA ASP A 105 -8.30 18.53 -3.31
C ASP A 105 -8.11 17.18 -4.01
N SER A 106 -8.36 16.08 -3.31
CA SER A 106 -8.16 14.71 -3.80
C SER A 106 -9.03 14.33 -5.01
N ARG A 107 -10.06 15.14 -5.32
CA ARG A 107 -10.92 14.93 -6.50
C ARG A 107 -10.31 15.51 -7.77
N SER A 108 -9.49 16.55 -7.63
CA SER A 108 -8.97 17.36 -8.73
C SER A 108 -7.46 17.26 -8.90
N ASP A 109 -6.72 17.05 -7.81
CA ASP A 109 -5.27 17.05 -7.78
C ASP A 109 -4.74 15.61 -7.76
N LYS A 110 -3.77 15.29 -8.63
CA LYS A 110 -3.06 13.99 -8.63
C LYS A 110 -1.65 14.09 -8.05
N SER A 111 -1.18 15.33 -7.87
CA SER A 111 0.15 15.68 -7.36
C SER A 111 0.09 17.04 -6.66
N LEU A 112 1.12 17.39 -5.88
CA LEU A 112 1.23 18.72 -5.29
C LEU A 112 1.47 19.80 -6.35
N ALA A 113 2.03 19.42 -7.51
CA ALA A 113 2.14 20.33 -8.66
C ALA A 113 0.76 20.70 -9.21
N ASP A 114 -0.17 19.75 -9.33
CA ASP A 114 -1.55 20.02 -9.78
C ASP A 114 -2.26 21.00 -8.83
N CYS A 115 -2.11 20.80 -7.51
CA CYS A 115 -2.61 21.73 -6.49
C CYS A 115 -2.09 23.15 -6.74
N VAL A 116 -0.77 23.31 -6.96
CA VAL A 116 -0.17 24.62 -7.21
C VAL A 116 -0.74 25.27 -8.46
N LEU A 117 -0.85 24.54 -9.57
CA LEU A 117 -1.35 25.06 -10.83
C LEU A 117 -2.82 25.49 -10.72
N ARG A 118 -3.65 24.65 -10.10
CA ARG A 118 -5.09 24.90 -9.92
C ARG A 118 -5.33 26.13 -9.04
N GLU A 119 -4.75 26.16 -7.84
CA GLU A 119 -4.97 27.23 -6.86
C GLU A 119 -4.37 28.57 -7.32
N SER A 120 -3.27 28.55 -8.07
CA SER A 120 -2.70 29.77 -8.67
C SER A 120 -3.63 30.39 -9.71
N LYS A 121 -4.34 29.55 -10.49
CA LYS A 121 -5.33 29.99 -11.46
C LYS A 121 -6.62 30.42 -10.79
N GLU A 122 -7.06 29.70 -9.77
CA GLU A 122 -8.29 30.00 -9.02
C GLU A 122 -8.21 31.33 -8.29
N GLU A 123 -7.18 31.52 -7.46
CA GLU A 123 -7.08 32.70 -6.59
C GLU A 123 -6.49 33.92 -7.29
N GLY A 124 -5.57 33.70 -8.25
CA GLY A 124 -4.76 34.75 -8.86
C GLY A 124 -4.88 34.87 -10.37
N GLY A 125 -5.52 33.91 -11.04
CA GLY A 125 -5.55 33.86 -12.50
C GLY A 125 -4.16 33.63 -13.11
N PHE A 126 -3.21 33.08 -12.35
CA PHE A 126 -1.84 32.90 -12.82
C PHE A 126 -1.68 31.55 -13.49
N ILE A 127 -1.29 31.55 -14.77
CA ILE A 127 -0.90 30.34 -15.47
C ILE A 127 0.60 30.15 -15.28
N ILE A 128 0.97 29.12 -14.53
CA ILE A 128 2.36 28.79 -14.20
C ILE A 128 2.86 27.70 -15.13
N ASP A 129 4.07 27.86 -15.68
CA ASP A 129 4.74 26.75 -16.38
C ASP A 129 5.12 25.68 -15.37
N VAL A 130 4.45 24.53 -15.41
CA VAL A 130 4.74 23.39 -14.51
C VAL A 130 6.22 23.03 -14.49
N ASN A 131 6.93 23.15 -15.62
CA ASN A 131 8.35 22.80 -15.72
C ASN A 131 9.26 23.76 -14.93
N SER A 132 8.80 24.98 -14.67
CA SER A 132 9.51 25.98 -13.89
C SER A 132 9.33 25.82 -12.38
N LEU A 133 8.43 24.92 -11.93
CA LEU A 133 8.18 24.72 -10.51
C LEU A 133 9.44 24.20 -9.83
N ILE A 134 9.85 24.81 -8.73
CA ILE A 134 10.94 24.32 -7.87
C ILE A 134 10.46 24.29 -6.43
N PRO A 135 10.56 23.15 -5.73
CA PRO A 135 10.14 23.04 -4.35
C PRO A 135 11.10 23.80 -3.41
N LEU A 136 10.55 24.46 -2.40
CA LEU A 136 11.26 25.39 -1.53
C LEU A 136 11.36 24.89 -0.08
N GLY A 137 10.32 24.23 0.43
CA GLY A 137 10.27 23.78 1.82
C GLY A 137 8.84 23.56 2.33
N LEU A 138 8.76 23.18 3.61
CA LEU A 138 7.53 22.94 4.35
C LEU A 138 7.32 23.99 5.43
N SER A 139 6.06 24.30 5.73
CA SER A 139 5.70 25.12 6.89
C SER A 139 4.45 24.62 7.61
N LYS A 140 4.12 25.25 8.75
CA LYS A 140 2.91 25.00 9.55
C LYS A 140 2.80 23.54 10.00
N GLY A 141 3.86 23.05 10.64
CA GLY A 141 3.92 21.66 11.11
C GLY A 141 3.80 20.63 9.99
N GLU A 142 4.49 20.88 8.86
CA GLU A 142 4.60 19.98 7.70
C GLU A 142 3.32 19.83 6.87
N THR A 143 2.41 20.82 6.94
CA THR A 143 1.11 20.78 6.24
C THR A 143 1.05 21.65 4.99
N VAL A 144 2.02 22.55 4.76
CA VAL A 144 2.04 23.45 3.60
C VAL A 144 3.33 23.25 2.81
N TYR A 145 3.18 22.84 1.54
CA TYR A 145 4.29 22.65 0.59
C TYR A 145 4.48 23.90 -0.25
N TRP A 146 5.68 24.47 -0.24
CA TRP A 146 5.99 25.72 -0.94
C TRP A 146 6.83 25.49 -2.19
N TYR A 147 6.50 26.22 -3.26
CA TYR A 147 7.22 26.20 -4.54
C TYR A 147 7.51 27.62 -5.02
N LYS A 148 8.48 27.78 -5.92
CA LYS A 148 8.53 28.92 -6.85
C LYS A 148 8.13 28.45 -8.24
N GLY A 149 7.57 29.33 -9.05
CA GLY A 149 7.20 29.04 -10.44
C GLY A 149 7.14 30.29 -11.30
N THR A 150 7.33 30.13 -12.60
CA THR A 150 7.26 31.21 -13.59
C THR A 150 5.85 31.33 -14.15
N VAL A 151 5.28 32.53 -14.03
CA VAL A 151 3.99 32.89 -14.65
C VAL A 151 4.22 33.15 -16.13
N THR A 152 3.51 32.41 -16.99
CA THR A 152 3.56 32.57 -18.44
C THR A 152 2.53 33.55 -18.94
N GLU A 153 1.35 33.57 -18.33
CA GLU A 153 0.25 34.48 -18.63
C GLU A 153 -0.65 34.69 -17.41
N THR A 154 -1.44 35.76 -17.45
CA THR A 154 -2.45 36.07 -16.44
C THR A 154 -3.83 36.11 -17.10
N VAL A 155 -4.78 35.40 -16.53
CA VAL A 155 -6.19 35.35 -16.94
C VAL A 155 -7.07 35.87 -15.81
N ASP A 156 -8.38 35.96 -16.05
CA ASP A 156 -9.32 36.27 -14.97
C ASP A 156 -9.33 35.10 -13.94
N PRO A 157 -9.17 35.39 -12.64
CA PRO A 157 -9.26 34.36 -11.60
C PRO A 157 -10.63 33.71 -11.61
N THR A 158 -10.69 32.38 -11.46
CA THR A 158 -11.98 31.68 -11.37
C THR A 158 -12.64 31.85 -10.02
N GLU A 159 -11.88 32.24 -8.99
CA GLU A 159 -12.37 32.67 -7.68
C GLU A 159 -11.91 34.11 -7.39
N PRO A 160 -12.52 35.12 -8.03
CA PRO A 160 -12.09 36.50 -7.91
C PRO A 160 -12.25 37.05 -6.49
N ARG A 161 -11.32 37.91 -6.09
CA ARG A 161 -11.34 38.63 -4.80
C ARG A 161 -11.72 40.09 -4.99
N ASP A 162 -12.03 40.78 -3.90
CA ASP A 162 -12.48 42.18 -3.89
C ASP A 162 -11.56 43.16 -4.61
N ARG A 163 -10.28 42.79 -4.80
CA ARG A 163 -9.27 43.57 -5.50
C ARG A 163 -8.54 42.69 -6.51
N PRO A 164 -8.01 43.26 -7.61
CA PRO A 164 -7.26 42.47 -8.57
C PRO A 164 -5.92 42.01 -7.99
N PRO A 165 -5.37 40.88 -8.46
CA PRO A 165 -3.99 40.50 -8.21
C PRO A 165 -2.99 41.58 -8.68
N LYS A 166 -1.82 41.64 -8.04
CA LYS A 166 -0.82 42.67 -8.33
C LYS A 166 0.59 42.09 -8.38
N SER A 167 1.36 42.51 -9.38
CA SER A 167 2.80 42.26 -9.48
C SER A 167 3.59 43.35 -8.76
N PHE A 168 4.63 42.95 -8.02
CA PHE A 168 5.51 43.84 -7.27
C PHE A 168 6.97 43.54 -7.59
N ALA A 169 7.80 44.58 -7.69
CA ALA A 169 9.25 44.40 -7.69
C ALA A 169 9.67 43.69 -6.39
N ALA A 170 10.73 42.88 -6.44
CA ALA A 170 11.11 42.02 -5.32
C ALA A 170 11.27 42.77 -3.97
N ALA A 171 11.85 43.97 -3.97
CA ALA A 171 11.99 44.80 -2.77
C ALA A 171 10.63 45.28 -2.21
N GLU A 172 9.70 45.64 -3.09
CA GLU A 172 8.35 46.05 -2.72
C GLU A 172 7.54 44.87 -2.19
N ALA A 173 7.65 43.70 -2.83
CA ALA A 173 7.05 42.46 -2.36
C ALA A 173 7.53 42.09 -0.95
N ARG A 174 8.85 42.21 -0.67
CA ARG A 174 9.40 42.01 0.68
C ARG A 174 8.79 42.97 1.69
N THR A 175 8.55 44.22 1.30
CA THR A 175 7.90 45.23 2.17
C THR A 175 6.43 44.89 2.41
N GLU A 176 5.71 44.46 1.37
CA GLU A 176 4.29 44.10 1.46
C GLU A 176 4.05 42.86 2.34
N LEU A 177 4.96 41.89 2.30
CA LEU A 177 4.91 40.69 3.15
C LEU A 177 5.28 40.94 4.62
N GLN A 178 5.70 42.16 5.00
CA GLN A 178 5.86 42.55 6.42
C GLN A 178 4.54 42.97 7.07
N LYS A 179 3.47 43.19 6.28
CA LYS A 179 2.13 43.51 6.80
C LYS A 179 1.42 42.26 7.33
N PRO A 180 0.50 42.39 8.31
CA PRO A 180 0.22 43.58 9.10
C PRO A 180 1.33 43.84 10.13
N ALA A 181 1.73 45.09 10.32
CA ALA A 181 2.79 45.45 11.27
C ALA A 181 2.55 44.98 12.71
N LYS A 182 1.27 44.89 13.12
CA LYS A 182 0.86 44.44 14.47
C LYS A 182 0.91 42.92 14.66
N LYS A 183 0.91 42.12 13.59
CA LYS A 183 0.91 40.65 13.67
C LYS A 183 1.65 40.02 12.46
N PRO A 184 2.95 40.31 12.29
CA PRO A 184 3.70 39.92 11.10
C PRO A 184 3.92 38.41 10.99
N THR A 185 3.79 37.66 12.09
CA THR A 185 3.92 36.20 12.13
C THR A 185 2.93 35.46 11.23
N LYS A 186 1.81 36.10 10.83
CA LYS A 186 0.82 35.53 9.90
C LYS A 186 1.35 35.25 8.49
N LYS A 187 2.40 35.96 8.05
CA LYS A 187 3.04 35.79 6.73
C LYS A 187 4.48 35.25 6.85
N SER A 188 4.82 34.63 7.98
CA SER A 188 6.17 34.08 8.23
C SER A 188 6.58 33.05 7.19
N ASP A 189 5.69 32.10 6.91
CA ASP A 189 5.85 31.08 5.86
C ASP A 189 6.04 31.69 4.46
N MET A 190 5.25 32.72 4.12
CA MET A 190 5.37 33.41 2.84
C MET A 190 6.72 34.13 2.69
N ARG A 191 7.22 34.78 3.75
CA ARG A 191 8.54 35.43 3.73
C ARG A 191 9.66 34.41 3.61
N MET A 192 9.56 33.28 4.31
CA MET A 192 10.51 32.17 4.18
C MET A 192 10.51 31.59 2.78
N ALA A 193 9.34 31.30 2.21
CA ALA A 193 9.22 30.83 0.83
C ALA A 193 9.86 31.82 -0.15
N PHE A 194 9.54 33.11 -0.03
CA PHE A 194 10.14 34.11 -0.92
C PHE A 194 11.66 34.20 -0.78
N ASN A 195 12.20 34.18 0.44
CA ASN A 195 13.64 34.17 0.67
C ASN A 195 14.32 32.89 0.12
N LYS A 196 13.66 31.72 0.24
CA LYS A 196 14.18 30.46 -0.32
C LYS A 196 14.12 30.45 -1.84
N ALA A 197 13.18 31.15 -2.47
CA ALA A 197 13.07 31.22 -3.93
C ALA A 197 14.34 31.77 -4.60
N ASP A 198 15.02 32.73 -3.96
CA ASP A 198 16.26 33.35 -4.45
C ASP A 198 17.44 32.38 -4.52
N SER A 199 17.46 31.36 -3.66
CA SER A 199 18.57 30.39 -3.53
C SER A 199 18.23 28.99 -4.01
N ALA A 200 17.00 28.79 -4.50
CA ALA A 200 16.51 27.48 -4.92
C ALA A 200 17.14 27.06 -6.27
N SER A 201 17.75 25.86 -6.28
CA SER A 201 18.48 25.30 -7.41
C SER A 201 17.55 24.80 -8.53
N GLU A 202 17.89 25.15 -9.76
CA GLU A 202 17.24 24.63 -10.98
C GLU A 202 17.36 23.11 -11.13
N SER A 203 18.34 22.48 -10.48
CA SER A 203 18.48 21.02 -10.42
C SER A 203 17.28 20.33 -9.76
N ASN A 204 16.54 21.06 -8.94
CA ASN A 204 15.39 20.57 -8.19
C ASN A 204 14.06 20.92 -8.87
N SER A 205 14.09 21.54 -10.06
CA SER A 205 12.87 21.89 -10.78
C SER A 205 12.05 20.67 -11.16
N TYR A 206 10.75 20.85 -11.38
CA TYR A 206 9.87 19.84 -11.94
C TYR A 206 10.45 19.32 -13.24
N ARG A 207 10.91 20.25 -14.10
CA ARG A 207 11.66 19.89 -15.29
C ARG A 207 12.82 18.98 -14.93
N SER A 208 13.77 19.36 -14.08
CA SER A 208 14.95 18.53 -13.78
C SER A 208 14.63 17.20 -13.09
N THR A 209 13.67 17.18 -12.17
CA THR A 209 13.20 16.01 -11.44
C THR A 209 12.63 14.97 -12.41
N PHE A 210 11.76 15.40 -13.32
CA PHE A 210 11.14 14.53 -14.30
C PHE A 210 11.95 14.45 -15.62
N LYS A 211 13.03 15.23 -15.77
CA LYS A 211 13.99 15.22 -16.90
C LYS A 211 15.22 14.36 -16.65
N ALA A 212 15.44 13.87 -15.43
CA ALA A 212 16.36 12.78 -15.12
C ALA A 212 15.76 11.41 -15.50
N GLY A 213 15.53 11.25 -16.80
CA GLY A 213 15.22 10.01 -17.50
C GLY A 213 13.78 9.84 -17.99
N GLY A 214 13.05 10.84 -18.44
CA GLY A 214 13.36 12.18 -18.95
C GLY A 214 12.01 12.87 -19.20
N GLY A 215 11.97 14.18 -19.39
CA GLY A 215 10.72 14.81 -19.83
C GLY A 215 10.48 14.25 -21.23
N ALA A 216 9.53 13.32 -21.35
CA ALA A 216 9.69 12.15 -22.22
C ALA A 216 11.03 11.44 -21.96
N SER A 217 10.97 10.25 -21.40
CA SER A 217 12.18 9.46 -21.29
C SER A 217 12.75 9.32 -22.70
N ALA A 218 14.08 9.48 -22.86
CA ALA A 218 14.75 9.12 -24.11
C ALA A 218 14.46 7.66 -24.51
N TYR A 219 13.81 6.93 -23.58
CA TYR A 219 13.34 5.59 -23.71
C TYR A 219 11.82 5.50 -23.60
N SER A 220 11.21 4.73 -24.50
CA SER A 220 9.86 4.22 -24.31
C SER A 220 9.94 2.85 -23.64
N PHE A 221 8.90 2.52 -22.87
CA PHE A 221 8.77 1.27 -22.17
C PHE A 221 7.60 0.51 -22.77
N LYS A 222 7.79 -0.76 -23.08
CA LYS A 222 6.73 -1.65 -23.52
C LYS A 222 6.59 -2.79 -22.54
N ASP A 223 5.37 -2.99 -22.05
CA ASP A 223 5.06 -4.16 -21.24
C ASP A 223 5.04 -5.40 -22.14
N ALA A 224 5.96 -6.33 -21.90
CA ALA A 224 6.06 -7.60 -22.61
C ALA A 224 5.64 -8.79 -21.71
N GLY A 225 4.83 -8.54 -20.68
CA GLY A 225 4.37 -9.55 -19.74
C GLY A 225 5.36 -9.74 -18.59
N ALA A 226 6.25 -10.73 -18.68
CA ALA A 226 7.22 -11.05 -17.63
C ALA A 226 8.38 -10.02 -17.53
N ALA A 227 8.62 -9.27 -18.60
CA ALA A 227 9.70 -8.30 -18.72
C ALA A 227 9.18 -6.93 -19.19
N MET A 228 9.89 -5.86 -18.83
CA MET A 228 9.73 -4.54 -19.42
C MET A 228 10.81 -4.32 -20.49
N GLU A 229 10.39 -4.10 -21.73
CA GLU A 229 11.31 -3.80 -22.84
C GLU A 229 11.57 -2.29 -22.90
N VAL A 230 12.85 -1.90 -22.96
CA VAL A 230 13.28 -0.50 -23.00
C VAL A 230 13.82 -0.16 -24.39
N TYR A 231 13.30 0.90 -24.99
CA TYR A 231 13.54 1.30 -26.39
C TYR A 231 13.93 2.77 -26.48
N SER A 232 14.96 3.18 -27.23
CA SER A 232 15.21 4.62 -27.45
C SER A 232 14.34 5.20 -28.58
N THR A 233 14.41 6.51 -28.80
CA THR A 233 13.75 7.21 -29.93
C THR A 233 14.10 6.66 -31.32
N GLU A 234 15.23 5.97 -31.47
CA GLU A 234 15.69 5.39 -32.74
C GLU A 234 15.37 3.88 -32.87
N PHE A 235 15.01 3.21 -31.78
CA PHE A 235 14.57 1.81 -31.75
C PHE A 235 13.05 1.75 -31.55
N GLN A 236 12.27 1.92 -32.62
CA GLN A 236 10.81 1.90 -32.53
C GLN A 236 10.26 0.49 -32.23
N SER A 237 9.07 0.42 -31.61
CA SER A 237 8.39 -0.85 -31.29
C SER A 237 8.21 -1.70 -32.56
N GLY A 238 8.97 -2.80 -32.66
CA GLY A 238 9.07 -3.67 -33.84
C GLY A 238 10.48 -4.21 -34.11
N GLY A 239 11.52 -3.63 -33.49
CA GLY A 239 12.92 -4.13 -33.50
C GLY A 239 13.40 -4.73 -32.16
N ALA A 240 14.70 -5.06 -32.07
CA ALA A 240 15.34 -5.57 -30.84
C ALA A 240 15.45 -4.45 -29.77
N PRO A 241 15.08 -4.69 -28.49
CA PRO A 241 15.14 -3.67 -27.44
C PRO A 241 16.56 -3.43 -26.92
N ILE A 242 16.81 -2.26 -26.33
CA ILE A 242 18.11 -1.87 -25.76
C ILE A 242 18.43 -2.69 -24.52
N VAL A 243 17.42 -2.99 -23.72
CA VAL A 243 17.50 -3.94 -22.60
C VAL A 243 16.11 -4.48 -22.30
N LYS A 244 16.03 -5.74 -21.90
CA LYS A 244 14.84 -6.31 -21.27
C LYS A 244 15.07 -6.35 -19.76
N VAL A 245 14.18 -5.74 -18.99
CA VAL A 245 14.30 -5.70 -17.53
C VAL A 245 13.14 -6.46 -16.91
N GLU A 246 13.46 -7.61 -16.32
CA GLU A 246 12.52 -8.36 -15.50
C GLU A 246 12.57 -7.85 -14.06
N VAL A 247 11.38 -7.72 -13.46
CA VAL A 247 11.22 -7.31 -12.07
C VAL A 247 10.72 -8.52 -11.30
N ASP A 248 11.63 -9.14 -10.55
CA ASP A 248 11.26 -10.14 -9.54
C ASP A 248 10.96 -9.39 -8.24
N SER A 249 9.70 -8.99 -8.10
CA SER A 249 9.19 -8.29 -6.92
C SER A 249 9.24 -9.15 -5.65
N PHE A 250 9.39 -10.47 -5.78
CA PHE A 250 9.42 -11.42 -4.67
C PHE A 250 10.82 -11.57 -4.07
N LEU A 251 11.86 -11.66 -4.92
CA LEU A 251 13.26 -11.61 -4.48
C LEU A 251 13.79 -10.19 -4.28
N ASN A 252 12.96 -9.19 -4.54
CA ASN A 252 13.36 -7.81 -4.78
C ASN A 252 14.60 -7.70 -5.67
N LYS A 253 14.53 -8.35 -6.83
CA LYS A 253 15.65 -8.52 -7.73
C LYS A 253 15.29 -7.97 -9.10
N LEU A 254 16.20 -7.22 -9.69
CA LEU A 254 16.10 -6.80 -11.09
C LEU A 254 16.98 -7.71 -11.94
N VAL A 255 16.45 -8.24 -13.04
CA VAL A 255 17.23 -9.00 -14.01
C VAL A 255 17.24 -8.23 -15.33
N ALA A 256 18.41 -7.78 -15.76
CA ALA A 256 18.60 -7.18 -17.06
C ALA A 256 19.07 -8.26 -18.05
N GLU A 257 18.23 -8.63 -19.00
CA GLU A 257 18.56 -9.54 -20.09
C GLU A 257 18.88 -8.77 -21.38
N LYS A 258 19.87 -9.26 -22.14
CA LYS A 258 20.21 -8.77 -23.50
C LYS A 258 20.47 -7.26 -23.53
N ALA A 259 21.29 -6.77 -22.60
CA ALA A 259 21.56 -5.34 -22.47
C ALA A 259 22.55 -4.84 -23.55
N GLU A 260 22.04 -4.32 -24.66
CA GLU A 260 22.80 -3.72 -25.77
C GLU A 260 23.02 -2.20 -25.57
N SER A 261 23.30 -1.76 -24.34
CA SER A 261 23.39 -0.34 -23.98
C SER A 261 24.45 0.45 -24.76
N SER A 262 25.43 -0.24 -25.36
CA SER A 262 26.50 0.35 -26.18
C SER A 262 26.10 0.72 -27.60
N GLN A 263 25.02 0.14 -28.13
CA GLN A 263 24.46 0.50 -29.45
C GLN A 263 23.67 1.81 -29.40
N ASP A 264 23.31 2.27 -28.20
CA ASP A 264 22.66 3.55 -28.00
C ASP A 264 23.65 4.72 -28.17
N GLN A 265 23.62 5.32 -29.35
CA GLN A 265 24.42 6.51 -29.71
C GLN A 265 23.71 7.83 -29.41
N THR A 266 22.56 7.81 -28.73
CA THR A 266 21.77 9.02 -28.47
C THR A 266 22.46 9.97 -27.49
N LYS A 267 22.30 11.28 -27.71
CA LYS A 267 22.92 12.34 -26.89
C LYS A 267 22.47 12.36 -25.42
N ASN A 268 21.31 11.78 -25.09
CA ASN A 268 20.69 11.80 -23.76
C ASN A 268 20.61 10.39 -23.13
N ARG A 269 21.50 9.48 -23.53
CA ARG A 269 21.45 8.09 -23.06
C ARG A 269 21.48 7.99 -21.53
N LEU A 270 20.60 7.18 -20.96
CA LEU A 270 20.60 6.87 -19.53
C LEU A 270 21.60 5.75 -19.26
N SER A 271 22.20 5.74 -18.07
CA SER A 271 22.95 4.58 -17.63
C SER A 271 21.99 3.41 -17.42
N LEU A 272 22.48 2.18 -17.64
CA LEU A 272 21.71 0.96 -17.43
C LEU A 272 21.08 0.92 -16.02
N ALA A 273 21.82 1.39 -15.01
CA ALA A 273 21.32 1.54 -13.64
C ALA A 273 20.09 2.47 -13.52
N ARG A 274 20.05 3.59 -14.24
CA ARG A 274 18.90 4.51 -14.23
C ARG A 274 17.69 3.94 -14.96
N MET A 275 17.92 3.18 -16.05
CA MET A 275 16.84 2.47 -16.75
C MET A 275 16.19 1.44 -15.82
N MET A 276 17.01 0.62 -15.16
CA MET A 276 16.55 -0.42 -14.23
C MET A 276 15.86 0.17 -13.00
N GLY A 277 16.40 1.23 -12.40
CA GLY A 277 15.75 1.96 -11.30
C GLY A 277 14.39 2.55 -11.70
N SER A 278 14.28 3.01 -12.94
CA SER A 278 13.03 3.55 -13.48
C SER A 278 11.98 2.45 -13.71
N VAL A 279 12.40 1.26 -14.18
CA VAL A 279 11.51 0.09 -14.31
C VAL A 279 11.04 -0.38 -12.92
N TRP A 280 11.95 -0.43 -11.94
CA TRP A 280 11.64 -0.79 -10.55
C TRP A 280 10.60 0.14 -9.92
N LEU A 281 10.82 1.46 -10.02
CA LEU A 281 9.90 2.47 -9.52
C LEU A 281 8.54 2.43 -10.23
N ARG A 282 8.51 2.17 -11.55
CA ARG A 282 7.26 2.04 -12.33
C ARG A 282 6.41 0.84 -11.91
N LYS A 283 6.99 -0.20 -11.30
CA LYS A 283 6.26 -1.31 -10.69
C LYS A 283 5.78 -1.01 -9.26
N GLY A 284 5.93 0.23 -8.79
CA GLY A 284 5.45 0.70 -7.49
C GLY A 284 6.33 0.26 -6.32
N LEU A 285 7.57 -0.16 -6.58
CA LEU A 285 8.50 -0.69 -5.57
C LEU A 285 9.49 0.39 -5.13
N ALA A 286 9.71 0.54 -3.82
CA ALA A 286 10.66 1.51 -3.29
C ALA A 286 12.10 1.03 -3.51
N ILE A 287 13.03 1.93 -3.84
CA ILE A 287 14.45 1.58 -4.10
C ILE A 287 15.07 0.83 -2.92
N LYS A 288 14.72 1.18 -1.68
CA LYS A 288 15.20 0.51 -0.45
C LYS A 288 14.83 -0.97 -0.35
N GLN A 289 13.85 -1.43 -1.14
CA GLN A 289 13.43 -2.83 -1.17
C GLN A 289 14.33 -3.66 -2.09
N LEU A 290 15.01 -3.04 -3.07
CA LEU A 290 15.87 -3.72 -4.03
C LEU A 290 17.05 -4.41 -3.32
N SER A 291 17.07 -5.73 -3.38
CA SER A 291 18.02 -6.58 -2.66
C SER A 291 19.12 -7.14 -3.55
N ALA A 292 18.89 -7.23 -4.87
CA ALA A 292 19.85 -7.72 -5.83
C ALA A 292 19.59 -7.18 -7.25
N VAL A 293 20.64 -7.15 -8.08
CA VAL A 293 20.55 -6.85 -9.51
C VAL A 293 21.40 -7.88 -10.26
N GLU A 294 20.81 -8.55 -11.24
CA GLU A 294 21.45 -9.56 -12.09
C GLU A 294 21.44 -9.11 -13.55
N PHE A 295 22.49 -9.49 -14.29
CA PHE A 295 22.64 -9.18 -15.71
C PHE A 295 22.87 -10.48 -16.46
N LEU A 296 21.90 -10.88 -17.28
CA LEU A 296 21.99 -12.03 -18.17
C LEU A 296 22.34 -11.54 -19.59
N ASP A 297 23.26 -12.23 -20.26
CA ASP A 297 23.73 -11.88 -21.61
C ASP A 297 24.29 -10.44 -21.72
N VAL A 298 25.41 -10.14 -21.04
CA VAL A 298 26.14 -8.87 -21.26
C VAL A 298 26.86 -8.91 -22.59
N VAL A 299 26.33 -8.18 -23.58
CA VAL A 299 26.66 -8.39 -25.00
C VAL A 299 27.91 -7.66 -25.49
N ASP A 300 28.48 -6.69 -24.74
CA ASP A 300 29.70 -5.97 -25.15
C ASP A 300 30.58 -5.39 -24.00
N ASP A 301 31.85 -5.10 -24.33
CA ASP A 301 32.89 -4.65 -23.40
C ASP A 301 32.68 -3.22 -22.85
N LYS A 302 31.94 -2.35 -23.55
CA LYS A 302 31.63 -0.98 -23.06
C LYS A 302 30.50 -0.99 -22.05
N THR A 303 29.50 -1.85 -22.26
CA THR A 303 28.47 -2.14 -21.24
C THR A 303 29.18 -2.65 -19.99
N ARG A 304 30.09 -3.62 -20.10
CA ARG A 304 30.94 -4.10 -18.99
C ARG A 304 31.72 -2.98 -18.27
N ALA A 305 32.23 -1.98 -18.99
CA ALA A 305 32.96 -0.85 -18.39
C ALA A 305 32.04 0.17 -17.67
N ALA A 306 30.84 0.44 -18.21
CA ALA A 306 29.85 1.30 -17.55
C ALA A 306 29.37 0.73 -16.22
N ILE A 307 29.38 -0.59 -16.14
CA ILE A 307 29.04 -1.40 -14.98
C ILE A 307 30.10 -1.29 -13.88
N THR A 308 31.38 -1.30 -14.28
CA THR A 308 32.52 -1.06 -13.38
C THR A 308 32.57 0.39 -12.88
N ALA A 309 32.16 1.37 -13.70
CA ALA A 309 32.12 2.78 -13.29
C ALA A 309 31.11 3.05 -12.16
N VAL A 310 29.96 2.38 -12.17
CA VAL A 310 28.94 2.44 -11.09
C VAL A 310 29.49 1.91 -9.75
N GLN A 311 30.44 0.98 -9.77
CA GLN A 311 31.11 0.50 -8.56
C GLN A 311 32.03 1.56 -7.95
N GLY A 312 32.64 2.41 -8.79
CA GLY A 312 33.52 3.51 -8.36
C GLY A 312 32.77 4.74 -7.81
N GLU A 313 31.60 5.06 -8.37
CA GLU A 313 30.77 6.20 -7.92
C GLU A 313 30.12 6.00 -6.54
N LEU A 314 30.10 4.76 -6.02
CA LEU A 314 29.54 4.40 -4.72
C LEU A 314 30.59 4.30 -3.58
N GLU A 315 31.86 4.64 -3.82
CA GLU A 315 32.98 4.54 -2.86
C GLU A 315 33.11 3.18 -2.13
N ALA A 316 32.72 2.07 -2.77
CA ALA A 316 32.76 0.73 -2.16
C ALA A 316 34.11 0.03 -2.39
N VAL A 317 34.63 -0.66 -1.35
CA VAL A 317 35.88 -1.43 -1.44
C VAL A 317 35.55 -2.84 -1.94
N ALA A 318 36.49 -3.53 -2.62
CA ALA A 318 36.28 -4.87 -3.20
C ALA A 318 35.75 -5.95 -2.22
N GLU A 319 35.86 -5.72 -0.91
CA GLU A 319 35.31 -6.59 0.15
C GLU A 319 33.79 -6.46 0.34
N ASP A 320 33.17 -5.41 -0.20
CA ASP A 320 31.73 -5.18 -0.21
C ASP A 320 31.04 -5.95 -1.33
N PHE A 321 31.70 -6.88 -2.02
CA PHE A 321 31.08 -7.73 -3.05
C PHE A 321 31.58 -9.19 -3.04
N GLU A 322 30.68 -10.17 -3.23
CA GLU A 322 31.04 -11.59 -3.43
C GLU A 322 30.83 -12.00 -4.90
N VAL A 323 31.90 -12.39 -5.60
CA VAL A 323 31.90 -12.80 -7.02
C VAL A 323 32.06 -14.32 -7.12
N GLN A 324 31.13 -15.03 -7.75
CA GLN A 324 31.29 -16.46 -8.03
C GLN A 324 32.17 -16.67 -9.27
N SER A 325 33.20 -17.51 -9.15
CA SER A 325 34.33 -17.59 -10.08
C SER A 325 34.24 -18.69 -11.15
N THR A 326 33.07 -19.26 -11.43
CA THR A 326 32.98 -20.35 -12.41
C THR A 326 31.95 -20.03 -13.49
N ASP A 327 32.50 -19.81 -14.68
CA ASP A 327 31.87 -19.59 -15.99
C ASP A 327 31.47 -18.14 -16.34
N SER A 328 32.52 -17.37 -16.68
CA SER A 328 32.57 -16.31 -17.69
C SER A 328 31.31 -15.45 -17.94
N VAL A 329 30.81 -14.73 -16.94
CA VAL A 329 30.39 -13.30 -16.96
C VAL A 329 30.20 -12.90 -15.49
N HIS A 330 31.13 -12.14 -14.90
CA HIS A 330 31.12 -11.84 -13.46
C HIS A 330 30.37 -10.56 -13.11
N TRP A 331 29.46 -10.68 -12.14
CA TRP A 331 28.93 -9.59 -11.32
C TRP A 331 28.80 -10.06 -9.88
N GLY A 332 29.13 -9.17 -8.93
CA GLY A 332 29.18 -9.47 -7.50
C GLY A 332 27.94 -9.04 -6.72
N ARG A 333 27.72 -9.68 -5.57
CA ARG A 333 26.66 -9.38 -4.57
C ARG A 333 27.18 -8.46 -3.47
N LEU A 334 26.48 -7.38 -3.11
CA LEU A 334 26.84 -6.48 -1.99
C LEU A 334 27.03 -7.24 -0.64
N ARG A 335 28.21 -7.12 -0.01
CA ARG A 335 28.54 -7.64 1.33
C ARG A 335 28.15 -6.59 2.37
N ARG A 336 27.40 -7.00 3.41
CA ARG A 336 27.02 -6.10 4.51
C ARG A 336 28.22 -5.82 5.41
N PRO A 337 28.38 -4.60 5.97
CA PRO A 337 29.37 -4.36 7.01
C PRO A 337 29.03 -5.19 8.24
N SER A 338 30.06 -5.72 8.90
CA SER A 338 29.94 -6.43 10.17
C SER A 338 29.45 -5.48 11.27
N LEU A 339 28.13 -5.32 11.39
CA LEU A 339 27.50 -4.71 12.55
C LEU A 339 27.08 -5.84 13.50
N SER A 340 27.84 -6.01 14.57
CA SER A 340 27.36 -6.73 15.74
C SER A 340 26.15 -6.01 16.35
N PRO A 341 25.27 -6.75 17.03
CA PRO A 341 24.08 -7.38 16.46
C PRO A 341 22.96 -6.35 16.20
N PHE A 342 22.50 -6.28 14.95
CA PHE A 342 21.22 -5.65 14.59
C PHE A 342 20.04 -6.42 15.21
N PRO A 343 18.98 -5.72 15.69
CA PRO A 343 17.70 -6.35 15.98
C PRO A 343 16.72 -6.13 14.83
N VAL A 344 17.03 -6.60 13.61
CA VAL A 344 16.01 -7.02 12.63
C VAL A 344 16.66 -8.09 11.76
N GLU A 345 16.91 -9.24 12.38
CA GLU A 345 17.14 -10.48 11.65
C GLU A 345 15.86 -10.75 10.85
N LEU A 346 16.00 -11.07 9.56
CA LEU A 346 14.95 -11.72 8.76
C LEU A 346 14.78 -13.13 9.34
N THR A 347 14.24 -13.23 10.55
CA THR A 347 13.84 -14.46 11.23
C THR A 347 12.48 -14.97 10.70
N LEU A 348 12.10 -14.59 9.48
CA LEU A 348 10.81 -14.93 8.87
C LEU A 348 10.67 -16.41 8.45
N LEU A 349 11.73 -17.22 8.58
CA LEU A 349 11.65 -18.69 8.46
C LEU A 349 11.89 -19.46 9.77
N SER A 350 11.87 -18.79 10.93
CA SER A 350 12.12 -19.46 12.22
C SER A 350 10.89 -19.83 13.04
N ARG A 351 9.68 -19.39 12.68
CA ARG A 351 8.46 -19.72 13.45
C ARG A 351 7.61 -20.84 12.85
N VAL A 352 7.80 -21.20 11.58
CA VAL A 352 7.08 -22.33 10.98
C VAL A 352 7.90 -23.61 11.17
N ARG A 353 7.63 -24.29 12.30
CA ARG A 353 7.96 -25.70 12.58
C ARG A 353 9.44 -26.08 12.70
N GLY A 354 10.20 -25.55 13.66
CA GLY A 354 11.40 -26.24 14.21
C GLY A 354 12.45 -26.74 13.21
N CYS A 355 12.41 -26.31 11.95
CA CYS A 355 13.22 -26.77 10.86
C CYS A 355 14.09 -25.58 10.48
N GLN A 356 15.35 -25.62 10.92
CA GLN A 356 16.36 -24.60 10.64
C GLN A 356 16.78 -24.67 9.16
N LEU A 357 15.88 -24.26 8.27
CA LEU A 357 16.22 -23.96 6.88
C LEU A 357 16.62 -22.49 6.85
N THR A 358 17.93 -22.24 6.80
CA THR A 358 18.44 -20.89 6.57
C THR A 358 18.03 -20.44 5.17
N THR A 359 17.79 -19.14 5.01
CA THR A 359 17.53 -18.51 3.71
C THR A 359 18.58 -18.92 2.65
N ALA A 360 19.84 -19.10 3.06
CA ALA A 360 20.91 -19.60 2.21
C ALA A 360 20.65 -21.02 1.67
N ARG A 361 20.07 -21.93 2.47
CA ARG A 361 19.73 -23.29 2.01
C ARG A 361 18.59 -23.30 1.00
N ILE A 362 17.67 -22.34 1.06
CA ILE A 362 16.57 -22.20 0.10
C ILE A 362 17.12 -21.70 -1.24
N TYR A 363 17.88 -20.60 -1.25
CA TYR A 363 18.39 -20.03 -2.50
C TYR A 363 19.45 -20.89 -3.20
N THR A 364 20.11 -21.81 -2.47
CA THR A 364 21.03 -22.79 -3.05
C THR A 364 20.35 -24.10 -3.45
N SER A 365 19.03 -24.21 -3.27
CA SER A 365 18.28 -25.40 -3.67
C SER A 365 17.82 -25.33 -5.12
N ARG A 366 17.55 -26.52 -5.70
CA ARG A 366 17.14 -26.65 -7.09
C ARG A 366 15.89 -25.80 -7.36
N VAL A 367 15.92 -25.07 -8.48
CA VAL A 367 14.78 -24.29 -8.96
C VAL A 367 13.89 -25.19 -9.82
N PHE A 368 12.59 -25.14 -9.55
CA PHE A 368 11.55 -25.82 -10.31
C PHE A 368 10.74 -24.81 -11.11
N LYS A 369 10.31 -25.21 -12.31
CA LYS A 369 9.39 -24.47 -13.16
C LYS A 369 7.96 -24.91 -12.86
N PHE A 370 7.14 -24.03 -12.30
CA PHE A 370 5.71 -24.26 -12.11
C PHE A 370 4.94 -23.60 -13.25
N ILE A 371 4.08 -24.35 -13.93
CA ILE A 371 3.18 -23.87 -14.98
C ILE A 371 1.77 -23.88 -14.38
N VAL A 372 1.18 -22.70 -14.19
CA VAL A 372 0.00 -22.50 -13.36
C VAL A 372 -1.15 -21.91 -14.17
N GLY A 373 -2.33 -22.52 -14.01
CA GLY A 373 -3.59 -22.08 -14.56
C GLY A 373 -3.73 -22.27 -16.06
N PRO A 374 -4.90 -21.94 -16.63
CA PRO A 374 -5.20 -22.13 -18.06
C PRO A 374 -4.31 -21.27 -18.97
N GLU A 375 -3.77 -20.16 -18.46
CA GLU A 375 -2.84 -19.29 -19.18
C GLU A 375 -1.40 -19.83 -19.19
N ASN A 376 -1.12 -20.97 -18.54
CA ASN A 376 0.21 -21.55 -18.42
C ASN A 376 1.25 -20.56 -17.86
N THR A 377 0.86 -19.76 -16.87
CA THR A 377 1.76 -18.79 -16.25
C THR A 377 2.92 -19.52 -15.60
N THR A 378 4.15 -19.14 -15.94
CA THR A 378 5.35 -19.80 -15.44
C THR A 378 5.90 -19.10 -14.19
N PHE A 379 6.22 -19.88 -13.16
CA PHE A 379 6.93 -19.45 -11.96
C PHE A 379 8.20 -20.28 -11.76
N HIS A 380 9.28 -19.66 -11.29
CA HIS A 380 10.52 -20.33 -10.95
C HIS A 380 10.71 -20.31 -9.43
N VAL A 381 10.65 -21.48 -8.78
CA VAL A 381 10.60 -21.56 -7.32
C VAL A 381 11.60 -22.58 -6.78
N HIS A 382 12.31 -22.22 -5.72
CA HIS A 382 13.25 -23.09 -5.02
C HIS A 382 12.52 -24.22 -4.29
N GLU A 383 12.91 -25.48 -4.53
CA GLU A 383 12.23 -26.66 -3.98
C GLU A 383 12.12 -26.64 -2.44
N LYS A 384 13.16 -26.11 -1.77
CA LYS A 384 13.22 -26.07 -0.31
C LYS A 384 12.33 -25.00 0.31
N LEU A 385 11.73 -24.11 -0.49
CA LEU A 385 10.72 -23.18 0.00
C LEU A 385 9.50 -23.93 0.55
N PHE A 386 9.14 -25.06 -0.07
CA PHE A 386 7.94 -25.82 0.29
C PHE A 386 8.15 -26.86 1.39
N ALA A 387 9.41 -27.24 1.64
CA ALA A 387 9.79 -28.28 2.59
C ALA A 387 9.21 -28.10 4.00
N PRO A 388 9.18 -26.87 4.57
CA PRO A 388 8.58 -26.65 5.88
C PRO A 388 7.04 -26.78 5.90
N HIS A 389 6.39 -26.55 4.75
CA HIS A 389 4.95 -26.27 4.67
C HIS A 389 4.12 -27.46 4.23
N SER A 390 4.62 -28.30 3.32
CA SER A 390 3.86 -29.42 2.78
C SER A 390 4.72 -30.66 2.53
N LYS A 391 4.41 -31.76 3.20
CA LYS A 391 5.01 -33.07 2.92
C LYS A 391 4.67 -33.56 1.52
N GLY A 392 3.46 -33.25 1.03
CA GLY A 392 2.99 -33.61 -0.30
C GLY A 392 3.81 -32.94 -1.40
N LEU A 393 3.94 -31.61 -1.35
CA LEU A 393 4.78 -30.85 -2.29
C LEU A 393 6.25 -31.30 -2.20
N THR A 394 6.77 -31.50 -0.99
CA THR A 394 8.15 -31.96 -0.80
C THR A 394 8.40 -33.30 -1.51
N ARG A 395 7.50 -34.27 -1.34
CA ARG A 395 7.62 -35.58 -1.98
C ARG A 395 7.54 -35.48 -3.50
N MET A 396 6.64 -34.65 -4.02
CA MET A 396 6.52 -34.41 -5.48
C MET A 396 7.83 -33.90 -6.07
N LEU A 397 8.55 -33.04 -5.35
CA LEU A 397 9.77 -32.38 -5.83
C LEU A 397 11.04 -33.22 -5.60
N THR A 398 11.04 -34.16 -4.66
CA THR A 398 12.27 -34.86 -4.23
C THR A 398 12.28 -36.37 -4.48
N ASN A 399 11.13 -37.01 -4.72
CA ASN A 399 11.01 -38.47 -4.68
C ASN A 399 11.02 -39.17 -6.05
N GLY A 400 11.70 -38.61 -7.05
CA GLY A 400 11.87 -39.26 -8.36
C GLY A 400 10.61 -39.35 -9.22
N MET A 401 9.53 -38.63 -8.89
CA MET A 401 8.36 -38.45 -9.76
C MET A 401 8.76 -37.72 -11.06
N ARG A 402 7.94 -37.83 -12.10
CA ARG A 402 8.17 -37.14 -13.39
C ARG A 402 8.49 -35.66 -13.18
N GLU A 403 7.72 -35.01 -12.32
CA GLU A 403 7.89 -33.61 -11.95
C GLU A 403 9.29 -33.34 -11.37
N SER A 404 9.75 -34.17 -10.43
CA SER A 404 11.10 -34.07 -9.85
C SER A 404 12.23 -34.38 -10.83
N GLN A 405 12.00 -35.23 -11.83
CA GLN A 405 13.00 -35.54 -12.84
C GLN A 405 13.14 -34.38 -13.83
N GLU A 406 12.00 -33.94 -14.38
CA GLU A 406 11.93 -32.88 -15.37
C GLU A 406 12.21 -31.49 -14.77
N GLY A 407 12.00 -31.31 -13.46
CA GLY A 407 12.09 -30.01 -12.82
C GLY A 407 10.91 -29.10 -13.17
N VAL A 408 9.80 -29.68 -13.65
CA VAL A 408 8.61 -28.97 -14.11
C VAL A 408 7.38 -29.52 -13.40
N VAL A 409 6.55 -28.63 -12.88
CA VAL A 409 5.26 -28.97 -12.25
C VAL A 409 4.17 -28.23 -13.00
N VAL A 410 3.10 -28.93 -13.38
CA VAL A 410 1.93 -28.32 -14.01
C VAL A 410 0.77 -28.35 -13.03
N LEU A 411 0.17 -27.18 -12.77
CA LEU A 411 -0.98 -26.96 -11.90
C LEU A 411 -2.08 -26.27 -12.71
N ASP A 412 -2.82 -27.04 -13.50
CA ASP A 412 -3.90 -26.56 -14.36
C ASP A 412 -5.15 -26.14 -13.58
N ASP A 413 -5.38 -26.76 -12.42
CA ASP A 413 -6.50 -26.51 -11.53
C ASP A 413 -6.31 -25.35 -10.55
N VAL A 414 -5.14 -24.71 -10.56
CA VAL A 414 -4.80 -23.59 -9.66
C VAL A 414 -4.63 -22.33 -10.49
N ASP A 415 -5.34 -21.26 -10.13
CA ASP A 415 -5.13 -19.97 -10.79
C ASP A 415 -3.87 -19.27 -10.29
N LYS A 416 -3.37 -18.35 -11.12
CA LYS A 416 -2.16 -17.56 -10.85
C LYS A 416 -2.21 -16.87 -9.49
N THR A 417 -3.33 -16.23 -9.14
CA THR A 417 -3.45 -15.43 -7.91
C THR A 417 -3.41 -16.31 -6.67
N THR A 418 -4.09 -17.46 -6.70
CA THR A 418 -4.04 -18.46 -5.63
C THR A 418 -2.60 -18.95 -5.40
N PHE A 419 -1.88 -19.27 -6.48
CA PHE A 419 -0.49 -19.72 -6.36
C PHE A 419 0.44 -18.61 -5.85
N THR A 420 0.28 -17.37 -6.31
CA THR A 420 1.05 -16.23 -5.80
C THR A 420 0.83 -16.02 -4.30
N SER A 421 -0.41 -16.06 -3.82
CA SER A 421 -0.69 -15.96 -2.38
C SER A 421 -0.11 -17.12 -1.57
N PHE A 422 -0.04 -18.33 -2.17
CA PHE A 422 0.67 -19.43 -1.53
C PHE A 422 2.18 -19.16 -1.43
N LEU A 423 2.82 -18.60 -2.46
CA LEU A 423 4.24 -18.21 -2.40
C LEU A 423 4.49 -17.13 -1.35
N ASP A 424 3.63 -16.12 -1.27
CA ASP A 424 3.70 -15.10 -0.22
C ASP A 424 3.63 -15.75 1.17
N TYR A 425 2.66 -16.65 1.38
CA TYR A 425 2.54 -17.41 2.62
C TYR A 425 3.79 -18.24 2.91
N ALA A 426 4.33 -18.95 1.92
CA ALA A 426 5.48 -19.82 2.10
C ALA A 426 6.74 -19.04 2.52
N THR A 427 6.84 -17.78 2.10
CA THR A 427 7.98 -16.90 2.37
C THR A 427 7.82 -16.06 3.63
N TYR A 428 6.65 -15.48 3.83
CA TYR A 428 6.40 -14.48 4.87
C TYR A 428 5.53 -15.00 6.03
N GLY A 429 4.96 -16.21 5.89
CA GLY A 429 3.98 -16.75 6.82
C GLY A 429 2.60 -16.08 6.72
N ASN A 430 2.41 -15.14 5.79
CA ASN A 430 1.15 -14.43 5.54
C ASN A 430 1.01 -14.12 4.05
N TYR A 431 -0.20 -13.77 3.59
CA TYR A 431 -0.47 -13.42 2.20
C TYR A 431 -1.48 -12.27 2.10
N ARG A 432 -1.44 -11.53 0.97
CA ARG A 432 -2.39 -10.46 0.64
C ARG A 432 -3.15 -10.78 -0.64
N PHE A 433 -4.43 -10.47 -0.67
CA PHE A 433 -5.18 -10.45 -1.93
C PHE A 433 -4.80 -9.20 -2.73
N GLN A 434 -4.19 -9.40 -3.90
CA GLN A 434 -3.89 -8.31 -4.83
C GLN A 434 -5.09 -8.11 -5.75
N ARG A 435 -5.73 -6.94 -5.66
CA ARG A 435 -6.86 -6.58 -6.51
C ARG A 435 -6.39 -6.52 -7.97
N THR A 436 -6.97 -7.33 -8.83
CA THR A 436 -6.90 -7.09 -10.28
C THR A 436 -7.73 -5.85 -10.58
N ILE A 437 -7.09 -4.69 -10.73
CA ILE A 437 -7.76 -3.48 -11.22
C ILE A 437 -8.17 -3.78 -12.66
N PRO A 438 -9.48 -3.86 -13.00
CA PRO A 438 -9.89 -3.97 -14.38
C PRO A 438 -9.49 -2.69 -15.10
N SER A 439 -8.88 -2.80 -16.28
CA SER A 439 -8.65 -1.67 -17.18
C SER A 439 -9.94 -0.85 -17.29
N GLU A 440 -9.83 0.47 -17.13
CA GLU A 440 -10.93 1.42 -17.30
C GLU A 440 -11.58 1.23 -18.68
N ASN A 441 -12.68 0.47 -18.72
CA ASN A 441 -13.73 0.52 -19.75
C ASN A 441 -14.84 -0.49 -19.41
N THR A 442 -15.48 -0.32 -18.27
CA THR A 442 -16.90 -0.72 -18.12
C THR A 442 -17.54 0.24 -17.13
N GLN A 443 -18.16 1.29 -17.66
CA GLN A 443 -19.16 2.05 -16.90
C GLN A 443 -20.23 1.06 -16.46
N SER A 444 -20.26 0.72 -15.17
CA SER A 444 -21.45 0.12 -14.57
C SER A 444 -22.52 1.22 -14.52
N THR A 445 -23.40 1.21 -15.50
CA THR A 445 -24.64 1.98 -15.52
C THR A 445 -25.61 1.44 -14.47
N LEU A 446 -25.45 1.88 -13.22
CA LEU A 446 -26.53 1.93 -12.25
C LEU A 446 -26.41 3.26 -11.50
N SER A 447 -27.36 4.14 -11.76
CA SER A 447 -27.54 5.43 -11.09
C SER A 447 -28.00 5.23 -9.64
N ASP A 448 -27.43 6.02 -8.73
CA ASP A 448 -27.75 6.07 -7.28
C ASP A 448 -29.20 6.48 -6.95
N ASP A 449 -30.05 6.74 -7.95
CA ASP A 449 -31.41 7.28 -7.78
C ASP A 449 -32.52 6.23 -7.55
N ASP A 450 -32.20 4.94 -7.39
CA ASP A 450 -33.23 3.88 -7.21
C ASP A 450 -33.13 3.11 -5.86
N LEU A 451 -32.47 3.67 -4.85
CA LEU A 451 -32.47 3.09 -3.50
C LEU A 451 -33.63 3.66 -2.67
N THR A 452 -34.71 2.89 -2.54
CA THR A 452 -35.71 3.09 -1.48
C THR A 452 -35.03 2.99 -0.10
N PRO A 453 -35.55 3.65 0.94
CA PRO A 453 -35.00 3.61 2.31
C PRO A 453 -35.27 2.26 3.04
N GLU A 454 -35.16 1.14 2.33
CA GLU A 454 -35.45 -0.21 2.83
C GLU A 454 -34.20 -0.86 3.43
N LYS A 455 -34.29 -1.19 4.73
CA LYS A 455 -33.35 -2.00 5.55
C LYS A 455 -31.88 -1.59 5.52
N ARG A 456 -31.50 -0.77 6.51
CA ARG A 456 -30.10 -0.59 6.93
C ARG A 456 -29.44 -1.96 7.17
N CYS A 457 -28.51 -2.34 6.30
CA CYS A 457 -27.73 -3.56 6.45
C CYS A 457 -26.61 -3.28 7.46
N ASP A 458 -26.70 -3.88 8.64
CA ASP A 458 -25.66 -3.82 9.68
C ASP A 458 -24.76 -5.06 9.58
N SER A 459 -23.46 -4.94 9.91
CA SER A 459 -22.60 -6.11 10.06
C SER A 459 -22.93 -6.87 11.36
N LEU A 460 -22.48 -8.12 11.49
CA LEU A 460 -22.66 -8.87 12.75
C LEU A 460 -22.03 -8.13 13.94
N ARG A 461 -20.86 -7.52 13.75
CA ARG A 461 -20.22 -6.69 14.79
C ARG A 461 -21.04 -5.43 15.10
N ASP A 462 -21.53 -4.72 14.09
CA ASP A 462 -22.39 -3.53 14.30
C ASP A 462 -23.68 -3.90 15.04
N HIS A 463 -24.28 -5.04 14.70
CA HIS A 463 -25.47 -5.54 15.36
C HIS A 463 -25.23 -5.83 16.85
N LEU A 464 -24.09 -6.42 17.20
CA LEU A 464 -23.72 -6.66 18.60
C LEU A 464 -23.42 -5.36 19.35
N ILE A 465 -22.82 -4.36 18.71
CA ILE A 465 -22.55 -3.04 19.31
C ILE A 465 -23.85 -2.39 19.80
N HIS A 466 -24.96 -2.56 19.06
CA HIS A 466 -26.27 -2.07 19.50
C HIS A 466 -26.71 -2.64 20.86
N TYR A 467 -26.27 -3.85 21.21
CA TYR A 467 -26.61 -4.52 22.46
C TYR A 467 -25.49 -4.49 23.51
N ASP A 468 -24.38 -3.81 23.26
CA ASP A 468 -23.20 -3.87 24.13
C ASP A 468 -23.49 -3.32 25.54
N HIS A 469 -24.25 -2.23 25.62
CA HIS A 469 -24.73 -1.65 26.87
C HIS A 469 -25.83 -2.48 27.58
N ARG A 470 -26.24 -3.62 27.02
CA ARG A 470 -27.30 -4.52 27.49
C ARG A 470 -26.80 -5.99 27.54
N ARG A 471 -25.65 -6.21 28.19
CA ARG A 471 -25.02 -7.54 28.38
C ARG A 471 -26.01 -8.59 28.94
N ASP A 472 -26.92 -8.17 29.81
CA ASP A 472 -27.98 -8.99 30.38
C ASP A 472 -28.90 -9.61 29.30
N ILE A 473 -29.13 -8.90 28.19
CA ILE A 473 -29.92 -9.43 27.08
C ILE A 473 -29.14 -10.50 26.33
N ILE A 474 -27.87 -10.24 26.01
CA ILE A 474 -27.02 -11.18 25.25
C ILE A 474 -26.95 -12.51 26.00
N GLU A 475 -26.75 -12.47 27.31
CA GLU A 475 -26.68 -13.66 28.17
C GLU A 475 -28.03 -14.41 28.31
N ARG A 476 -29.16 -13.76 28.01
CA ARG A 476 -30.50 -14.36 28.14
C ARG A 476 -31.10 -14.80 26.80
N LYS A 477 -30.52 -14.38 25.67
CA LYS A 477 -31.02 -14.66 24.32
C LYS A 477 -30.04 -15.56 23.57
N PRO A 478 -30.38 -16.85 23.35
CA PRO A 478 -29.49 -17.81 22.69
C PRO A 478 -28.94 -17.34 21.34
N TYR A 479 -29.74 -16.70 20.49
CA TYR A 479 -29.27 -16.20 19.18
C TYR A 479 -28.21 -15.10 19.29
N LEU A 480 -28.39 -14.13 20.19
CA LEU A 480 -27.39 -13.07 20.42
C LEU A 480 -26.13 -13.66 21.03
N LYS A 481 -26.29 -14.63 21.94
CA LYS A 481 -25.14 -15.33 22.51
C LYS A 481 -24.36 -16.10 21.45
N TYR A 482 -25.06 -16.78 20.55
CA TYR A 482 -24.46 -17.51 19.45
C TYR A 482 -23.68 -16.57 18.51
N MET A 483 -24.31 -15.46 18.09
CA MET A 483 -23.66 -14.42 17.29
C MET A 483 -22.44 -13.83 18.00
N GLU A 484 -22.52 -13.56 19.31
CA GLU A 484 -21.38 -13.09 20.11
C GLU A 484 -20.22 -14.09 20.10
N LEU A 485 -20.49 -15.38 20.35
CA LEU A 485 -19.45 -16.41 20.34
C LEU A 485 -18.87 -16.62 18.95
N PHE A 486 -19.69 -16.55 17.90
CA PHE A 486 -19.21 -16.58 16.52
C PHE A 486 -18.27 -15.42 16.25
N VAL A 487 -18.64 -14.17 16.58
CA VAL A 487 -17.75 -13.01 16.38
C VAL A 487 -16.45 -13.16 17.18
N LYS A 488 -16.52 -13.63 18.43
CA LYS A 488 -15.34 -13.86 19.29
C LYS A 488 -14.50 -15.07 18.91
N SER A 489 -15.00 -15.96 18.06
CA SER A 489 -14.24 -17.12 17.64
C SER A 489 -13.05 -16.79 16.73
N GLY A 490 -12.92 -15.53 16.28
CA GLY A 490 -11.72 -14.99 15.64
C GLY A 490 -10.65 -14.45 16.62
N ASP A 491 -10.98 -14.31 17.91
CA ASP A 491 -10.07 -13.79 18.94
C ASP A 491 -8.97 -14.82 19.27
N GLN A 492 -7.98 -14.40 20.06
CA GLN A 492 -6.91 -15.27 20.55
C GLN A 492 -7.52 -16.51 21.24
N HIS A 493 -7.14 -17.71 20.79
CA HIS A 493 -7.64 -19.02 21.23
C HIS A 493 -9.04 -19.45 20.73
N GLY A 494 -9.72 -18.63 19.94
CA GLY A 494 -10.95 -18.99 19.26
C GLY A 494 -10.77 -20.02 18.14
N LEU A 495 -11.88 -20.60 17.66
CA LEU A 495 -11.88 -21.61 16.60
C LEU A 495 -11.25 -21.10 15.28
N TYR A 496 -11.50 -19.83 14.95
CA TYR A 496 -10.97 -19.11 13.77
C TYR A 496 -9.89 -18.09 14.14
N ALA A 497 -9.21 -18.30 15.27
CA ALA A 497 -8.06 -17.49 15.67
C ALA A 497 -6.97 -17.48 14.59
N PRO A 498 -6.14 -16.42 14.51
CA PRO A 498 -4.99 -16.45 13.62
C PRO A 498 -4.03 -17.59 13.98
N PRO A 499 -3.17 -18.02 13.05
CA PRO A 499 -2.05 -18.91 13.36
C PRO A 499 -1.22 -18.38 14.54
N THR A 500 -0.76 -19.29 15.41
CA THR A 500 -0.07 -18.93 16.67
C THR A 500 1.21 -18.12 16.48
N TYR A 501 1.86 -18.24 15.31
CA TYR A 501 3.06 -17.47 15.00
C TYR A 501 2.79 -15.98 14.71
N LEU A 502 1.53 -15.59 14.45
CA LEU A 502 1.08 -14.21 14.19
C LEU A 502 0.56 -13.50 15.45
N SER A 503 1.06 -13.84 16.65
CA SER A 503 0.50 -13.41 17.95
C SER A 503 0.54 -11.90 18.26
N GLU A 504 0.94 -11.03 17.33
CA GLU A 504 0.85 -9.57 17.49
C GLU A 504 -0.08 -8.99 16.41
N PRO A 505 -1.08 -8.15 16.77
CA PRO A 505 -2.04 -7.58 15.81
C PRO A 505 -1.42 -6.69 14.72
N ASP A 506 -0.18 -6.23 14.88
CA ASP A 506 0.34 -5.05 14.15
C ASP A 506 1.72 -5.20 13.46
N GLU A 507 2.48 -6.28 13.64
CA GLU A 507 3.90 -6.29 13.18
C GLU A 507 4.10 -6.50 11.66
N LEU A 508 3.06 -6.84 10.89
CA LEU A 508 3.20 -7.07 9.44
C LEU A 508 2.25 -6.27 8.55
N GLY A 509 1.36 -5.42 9.08
CA GLY A 509 0.60 -4.42 8.30
C GLY A 509 -0.23 -4.92 7.09
N PHE A 510 -0.39 -6.22 6.89
CA PHE A 510 -0.99 -6.77 5.66
C PHE A 510 -2.53 -6.84 5.67
N ASP A 511 -3.21 -6.58 6.79
CA ASP A 511 -4.68 -6.67 6.91
C ASP A 511 -5.38 -5.32 7.24
N VAL A 512 -4.64 -4.20 7.28
CA VAL A 512 -5.19 -2.85 7.58
C VAL A 512 -6.25 -2.41 6.54
N ASP A 513 -6.28 -3.06 5.38
CA ASP A 513 -7.14 -2.71 4.24
C ASP A 513 -8.53 -3.37 4.27
N LEU A 514 -8.79 -4.26 5.24
CA LEU A 514 -10.09 -4.96 5.34
C LEU A 514 -11.11 -4.18 6.20
N ASP A 515 -10.70 -3.05 6.78
CA ASP A 515 -11.56 -2.26 7.67
C ASP A 515 -12.41 -1.25 6.89
N LEU A 516 -13.74 -1.48 6.97
CA LEU A 516 -14.83 -0.51 6.99
C LEU A 516 -15.63 -0.20 5.71
N LYS A 517 -15.22 -0.56 4.49
CA LYS A 517 -16.02 -0.29 3.27
C LYS A 517 -15.87 -1.28 2.10
N LEU A 518 -15.76 -2.59 2.36
CA LEU A 518 -15.89 -3.56 1.26
C LEU A 518 -17.30 -3.46 0.68
N SER A 519 -17.41 -3.12 -0.61
CA SER A 519 -18.64 -3.37 -1.36
C SER A 519 -18.93 -4.87 -1.35
N ASN A 520 -20.20 -5.27 -1.50
CA ASN A 520 -20.56 -6.69 -1.57
C ASN A 520 -19.79 -7.43 -2.68
N LYS A 521 -19.49 -6.75 -3.79
CA LYS A 521 -18.67 -7.30 -4.88
C LYS A 521 -17.26 -7.63 -4.41
N GLU A 522 -16.57 -6.69 -3.77
CA GLU A 522 -15.21 -6.91 -3.25
C GLU A 522 -15.19 -7.99 -2.16
N PHE A 523 -16.23 -8.04 -1.32
CA PHE A 523 -16.41 -9.15 -0.37
C PHE A 523 -16.44 -10.51 -1.08
N GLY A 524 -17.21 -10.63 -2.17
CA GLY A 524 -17.28 -11.85 -2.97
C GLY A 524 -15.91 -12.26 -3.53
N GLU A 525 -15.19 -11.31 -4.14
CA GLU A 525 -13.88 -11.57 -4.74
C GLU A 525 -12.83 -11.98 -3.69
N VAL A 526 -12.73 -11.25 -2.58
CA VAL A 526 -11.77 -11.53 -1.50
C VAL A 526 -12.05 -12.89 -0.85
N CYS A 527 -13.30 -13.15 -0.48
CA CYS A 527 -13.65 -14.43 0.14
C CYS A 527 -13.50 -15.60 -0.84
N GLN A 528 -13.81 -15.41 -2.13
CA GLN A 528 -13.62 -16.45 -3.12
C GLN A 528 -12.15 -16.82 -3.29
N HIS A 529 -11.26 -15.83 -3.28
CA HIS A 529 -9.82 -16.06 -3.26
C HIS A 529 -9.39 -16.89 -2.05
N HIS A 530 -9.86 -16.54 -0.85
CA HIS A 530 -9.54 -17.29 0.37
C HIS A 530 -10.12 -18.72 0.36
N VAL A 531 -11.31 -18.95 -0.22
CA VAL A 531 -11.89 -20.29 -0.38
C VAL A 531 -11.02 -21.14 -1.33
N LYS A 532 -10.58 -20.58 -2.46
CA LYS A 532 -9.68 -21.27 -3.40
C LYS A 532 -8.33 -21.60 -2.75
N LEU A 533 -7.75 -20.65 -2.04
CA LEU A 533 -6.50 -20.85 -1.32
C LEU A 533 -6.64 -21.86 -0.18
N TYR A 534 -7.80 -21.89 0.51
CA TYR A 534 -8.11 -22.92 1.49
C TYR A 534 -8.15 -24.31 0.84
N ALA A 535 -8.85 -24.46 -0.29
CA ALA A 535 -8.91 -25.72 -1.03
C ALA A 535 -7.52 -26.18 -1.52
N PHE A 536 -6.69 -25.23 -2.00
CA PHE A 536 -5.29 -25.49 -2.33
C PHE A 536 -4.50 -25.98 -1.11
N ALA A 537 -4.64 -25.28 0.03
CA ALA A 537 -3.97 -25.64 1.27
C ALA A 537 -4.43 -27.00 1.80
N ASP A 538 -5.70 -27.37 1.62
CA ASP A 538 -6.23 -28.69 1.95
C ASP A 538 -5.64 -29.78 1.06
N LYS A 539 -5.65 -29.57 -0.26
CA LYS A 539 -5.05 -30.49 -1.25
C LYS A 539 -3.60 -30.82 -0.93
N TRP A 540 -2.84 -29.84 -0.42
CA TRP A 540 -1.42 -29.98 -0.11
C TRP A 540 -1.13 -30.16 1.40
N ASP A 541 -2.14 -30.36 2.23
CA ASP A 541 -2.03 -30.58 3.68
C ASP A 541 -1.23 -29.50 4.44
N ILE A 542 -1.58 -28.23 4.18
CA ILE A 542 -0.96 -27.03 4.76
C ILE A 542 -1.90 -26.46 5.82
N SER A 543 -1.92 -27.10 6.99
CA SER A 543 -2.88 -26.81 8.07
C SER A 543 -2.85 -25.36 8.59
N GLU A 544 -1.68 -24.75 8.66
CA GLU A 544 -1.53 -23.37 9.11
C GLU A 544 -2.06 -22.36 8.08
N LEU A 545 -1.89 -22.63 6.80
CA LEU A 545 -2.50 -21.82 5.73
C LEU A 545 -4.02 -21.97 5.72
N ARG A 546 -4.55 -23.20 5.90
CA ARG A 546 -5.99 -23.42 6.10
C ARG A 546 -6.53 -22.57 7.25
N GLN A 547 -5.84 -22.53 8.40
CA GLN A 547 -6.24 -21.67 9.50
C GLN A 547 -6.21 -20.19 9.12
N LEU A 548 -5.16 -19.73 8.44
CA LEU A 548 -5.04 -18.34 8.04
C LEU A 548 -6.18 -17.92 7.10
N CYS A 549 -6.55 -18.78 6.14
CA CYS A 549 -7.70 -18.56 5.28
C CYS A 549 -9.01 -18.48 6.08
N LEU A 550 -9.25 -19.40 7.03
CA LEU A 550 -10.43 -19.36 7.91
C LEU A 550 -10.50 -18.06 8.71
N HIS A 551 -9.38 -17.62 9.28
CA HIS A 551 -9.29 -16.38 10.03
C HIS A 551 -9.66 -15.17 9.17
N LYS A 552 -9.08 -15.06 7.96
CA LYS A 552 -9.37 -13.96 7.05
C LYS A 552 -10.82 -13.97 6.55
N ILE A 553 -11.37 -15.13 6.20
CA ILE A 553 -12.79 -15.26 5.81
C ILE A 553 -13.71 -14.88 6.98
N HIS A 554 -13.43 -15.35 8.18
CA HIS A 554 -14.21 -15.01 9.38
C HIS A 554 -14.18 -13.50 9.67
N ASN A 555 -13.01 -12.87 9.57
CA ASN A 555 -12.88 -11.42 9.70
C ASN A 555 -13.71 -10.67 8.64
N CYS A 556 -13.70 -11.12 7.38
CA CYS A 556 -14.58 -10.57 6.34
C CYS A 556 -16.06 -10.68 6.76
N LEU A 557 -16.51 -11.89 7.09
CA LEU A 557 -17.92 -12.20 7.38
C LEU A 557 -18.48 -11.41 8.57
N THR A 558 -17.66 -11.17 9.61
CA THR A 558 -18.12 -10.48 10.82
C THR A 558 -18.18 -8.95 10.67
N ARG A 559 -17.48 -8.39 9.67
CA ARG A 559 -17.33 -6.94 9.46
C ARG A 559 -18.09 -6.39 8.26
N VAL A 560 -18.38 -7.22 7.26
CA VAL A 560 -19.09 -6.80 6.05
C VAL A 560 -20.57 -6.52 6.34
N LYS A 561 -21.12 -5.51 5.65
CA LYS A 561 -22.56 -5.18 5.67
C LYS A 561 -23.24 -5.82 4.47
N LEU A 562 -23.69 -7.07 4.64
CA LEU A 562 -24.35 -7.80 3.56
C LEU A 562 -25.73 -7.22 3.28
N CYS A 563 -25.96 -6.79 2.04
CA CYS A 563 -27.29 -6.59 1.49
C CYS A 563 -27.65 -7.75 0.57
N ASP A 564 -28.78 -7.66 -0.15
CA ASP A 564 -29.29 -8.74 -0.98
C ASP A 564 -28.24 -9.32 -1.95
N SER A 565 -27.48 -8.46 -2.63
CA SER A 565 -26.39 -8.88 -3.52
C SER A 565 -25.24 -9.57 -2.77
N GLY A 566 -24.92 -9.12 -1.56
CA GLY A 566 -23.90 -9.74 -0.70
C GLY A 566 -24.30 -11.15 -0.27
N TYR A 567 -25.56 -11.38 0.07
CA TYR A 567 -26.06 -12.71 0.40
C TYR A 567 -26.05 -13.66 -0.81
N HIS A 568 -26.34 -13.16 -2.01
CA HIS A 568 -26.18 -13.98 -3.23
C HIS A 568 -24.74 -14.42 -3.43
N LEU A 569 -23.77 -13.55 -3.18
CA LEU A 569 -22.34 -13.89 -3.23
C LEU A 569 -21.94 -14.85 -2.11
N LEU A 570 -22.44 -14.64 -0.89
CA LEU A 570 -22.27 -15.58 0.23
C LEU A 570 -22.75 -16.98 -0.15
N PHE A 571 -23.94 -17.11 -0.74
CA PHE A 571 -24.48 -18.41 -1.15
C PHE A 571 -23.65 -19.07 -2.26
N ALA A 572 -23.03 -18.30 -3.17
CA ALA A 572 -22.09 -18.83 -4.15
C ALA A 572 -20.79 -19.33 -3.47
N LEU A 573 -20.27 -18.60 -2.49
CA LEU A 573 -19.11 -19.01 -1.69
C LEU A 573 -19.36 -20.30 -0.92
N ILE A 574 -20.57 -20.46 -0.36
CA ILE A 574 -20.99 -21.69 0.32
C ILE A 574 -21.01 -22.87 -0.66
N ASP A 575 -21.59 -22.68 -1.84
CA ASP A 575 -21.63 -23.70 -2.89
C ASP A 575 -20.21 -24.13 -3.30
N ASP A 576 -19.29 -23.18 -3.50
CA ASP A 576 -17.90 -23.46 -3.83
C ASP A 576 -17.14 -24.16 -2.68
N ALA A 577 -17.35 -23.71 -1.44
CA ALA A 577 -16.75 -24.33 -0.26
C ALA A 577 -17.21 -25.78 -0.07
N TYR A 578 -18.49 -26.07 -0.27
CA TYR A 578 -19.00 -27.44 -0.13
C TYR A 578 -18.53 -28.35 -1.26
N LYS A 579 -18.36 -27.85 -2.49
CA LYS A 579 -17.79 -28.63 -3.59
C LYS A 579 -16.32 -29.00 -3.37
N SER A 580 -15.57 -28.15 -2.68
CA SER A 580 -14.11 -28.26 -2.54
C SER A 580 -13.64 -28.90 -1.23
N THR A 581 -14.56 -29.21 -0.30
CA THR A 581 -14.23 -29.76 1.03
C THR A 581 -15.05 -31.00 1.35
N MET A 582 -14.75 -31.70 2.44
CA MET A 582 -15.49 -32.89 2.90
C MET A 582 -16.49 -32.55 4.04
N PRO A 583 -17.50 -33.40 4.30
CA PRO A 583 -18.37 -33.23 5.47
C PRO A 583 -17.58 -33.13 6.77
N GLY A 584 -17.94 -32.16 7.63
CA GLY A 584 -17.25 -31.88 8.89
C GLY A 584 -16.03 -30.95 8.78
N ASP A 585 -15.70 -30.48 7.58
CA ASP A 585 -14.63 -29.51 7.36
C ASP A 585 -14.90 -28.15 8.05
N LEU A 586 -13.83 -27.50 8.53
CA LEU A 586 -13.95 -26.23 9.27
C LEU A 586 -14.41 -25.06 8.40
N LEU A 587 -14.16 -25.08 7.08
CA LEU A 587 -14.68 -24.06 6.16
C LEU A 587 -16.19 -24.18 6.01
N ARG A 588 -16.71 -25.41 5.89
CA ARG A 588 -18.17 -25.66 5.91
C ARG A 588 -18.78 -25.23 7.24
N LYS A 589 -18.12 -25.55 8.35
CA LYS A 589 -18.54 -25.09 9.68
C LYS A 589 -18.56 -23.57 9.78
N LEU A 590 -17.53 -22.87 9.31
CA LEU A 590 -17.46 -21.40 9.31
C LEU A 590 -18.68 -20.79 8.61
N PHE A 591 -19.00 -21.25 7.41
CA PHE A 591 -20.17 -20.77 6.67
C PHE A 591 -21.50 -21.18 7.31
N THR A 592 -21.60 -22.40 7.85
CA THR A 592 -22.79 -22.83 8.59
C THR A 592 -23.03 -21.94 9.81
N GLN A 593 -21.97 -21.64 10.57
CA GLN A 593 -22.05 -20.78 11.74
C GLN A 593 -22.37 -19.32 11.38
N MET A 594 -21.87 -18.82 10.26
CA MET A 594 -22.32 -17.54 9.68
C MET A 594 -23.83 -17.59 9.40
N CYS A 595 -24.31 -18.66 8.76
CA CYS A 595 -25.72 -18.79 8.42
C CYS A 595 -26.63 -18.87 9.65
N VAL A 596 -26.22 -19.56 10.70
CA VAL A 596 -26.96 -19.62 11.97
C VAL A 596 -26.88 -18.29 12.72
N SER A 597 -25.74 -17.60 12.68
CA SER A 597 -25.57 -16.29 13.33
C SER A 597 -26.50 -15.23 12.73
N ASP A 598 -26.74 -15.26 11.42
CA ASP A 598 -27.64 -14.34 10.73
C ASP A 598 -28.92 -14.99 10.18
N ILE A 599 -29.40 -16.01 10.88
CA ILE A 599 -30.50 -16.85 10.38
C ILE A 599 -31.80 -16.10 10.16
N SER A 600 -32.01 -15.02 10.92
CA SER A 600 -33.21 -14.19 10.82
C SER A 600 -33.28 -13.45 9.48
N LEU A 601 -32.13 -13.03 8.93
CA LEU A 601 -32.07 -12.42 7.61
C LEU A 601 -32.05 -13.49 6.53
N ILE A 602 -31.23 -14.53 6.67
CA ILE A 602 -31.05 -15.58 5.64
C ILE A 602 -32.35 -16.27 5.26
N ARG A 603 -33.22 -16.58 6.23
CA ARG A 603 -34.52 -17.22 5.96
C ARG A 603 -35.44 -16.34 5.10
N GLY A 604 -35.25 -15.03 5.10
CA GLY A 604 -35.99 -14.07 4.27
C GLY A 604 -35.39 -13.85 2.88
N MET A 605 -34.18 -14.36 2.61
CA MET A 605 -33.48 -14.13 1.34
C MET A 605 -34.04 -15.01 0.22
N SER A 606 -34.35 -14.39 -0.92
CA SER A 606 -34.90 -15.08 -2.11
C SER A 606 -33.98 -16.19 -2.64
N GLY A 607 -32.66 -16.06 -2.44
CA GLY A 607 -31.66 -17.05 -2.84
C GLY A 607 -31.56 -18.27 -1.92
N PHE A 608 -32.02 -18.18 -0.66
CA PHE A 608 -31.80 -19.23 0.33
C PHE A 608 -32.52 -20.56 -0.02
N PRO A 609 -33.81 -20.57 -0.45
CA PRO A 609 -34.45 -21.80 -0.91
C PRO A 609 -33.70 -22.46 -2.08
N ARG A 610 -33.14 -21.66 -3.00
CA ARG A 610 -32.36 -22.18 -4.13
C ARG A 610 -31.02 -22.78 -3.68
N LEU A 611 -30.39 -22.21 -2.66
CA LEU A 611 -29.19 -22.80 -2.04
C LEU A 611 -29.53 -24.16 -1.44
N VAL A 612 -30.55 -24.25 -0.59
CA VAL A 612 -30.93 -25.50 0.08
C VAL A 612 -31.38 -26.58 -0.93
N CYS A 613 -32.08 -26.21 -2.01
CA CYS A 613 -32.45 -27.17 -3.06
C CYS A 613 -31.23 -27.71 -3.83
N ARG A 614 -30.19 -26.90 -4.04
CA ARG A 614 -28.97 -27.34 -4.75
C ARG A 614 -27.99 -28.06 -3.83
N LEU A 615 -27.97 -27.67 -2.56
CA LEU A 615 -27.04 -28.13 -1.54
C LEU A 615 -27.84 -28.45 -0.27
N PRO A 616 -28.58 -29.57 -0.22
CA PRO A 616 -29.41 -29.92 0.95
C PRO A 616 -28.60 -30.10 2.23
N GLU A 617 -27.31 -30.44 2.11
CA GLU A 617 -26.37 -30.61 3.21
C GLU A 617 -26.24 -29.35 4.07
N ILE A 618 -26.25 -28.14 3.48
CA ILE A 618 -26.19 -26.90 4.26
C ILE A 618 -27.43 -26.77 5.18
N GLY A 619 -28.60 -27.21 4.71
CA GLY A 619 -29.82 -27.20 5.51
C GLY A 619 -29.71 -28.13 6.71
N LEU A 620 -29.17 -29.34 6.49
CA LEU A 620 -28.90 -30.29 7.56
C LEU A 620 -27.87 -29.74 8.55
N ASP A 621 -26.75 -29.20 8.06
CA ASP A 621 -25.68 -28.63 8.88
C ASP A 621 -26.21 -27.46 9.73
N MET A 622 -27.02 -26.58 9.16
CA MET A 622 -27.67 -25.48 9.89
C MET A 622 -28.60 -26.00 10.99
N ILE A 623 -29.44 -27.00 10.71
CA ILE A 623 -30.35 -27.61 11.71
C ILE A 623 -29.55 -28.25 12.85
N LEU A 624 -28.44 -28.91 12.53
CA LEU A 624 -27.57 -29.55 13.52
C LEU A 624 -26.78 -28.52 14.35
N GLU A 625 -26.46 -27.38 13.77
CA GLU A 625 -25.74 -26.29 14.43
C GLU A 625 -26.67 -25.41 15.30
N GLU A 626 -27.95 -25.26 14.91
CA GLU A 626 -28.96 -24.57 15.70
C GLU A 626 -29.11 -25.18 17.12
N PRO A 627 -29.31 -24.35 18.17
CA PRO A 627 -29.55 -24.84 19.52
C PRO A 627 -30.82 -25.68 19.62
N LYS A 628 -30.71 -26.90 20.14
CA LYS A 628 -31.82 -27.88 20.20
C LYS A 628 -33.01 -27.45 21.04
N TYR A 629 -32.80 -26.54 22.00
CA TYR A 629 -33.75 -26.23 23.07
C TYR A 629 -34.15 -24.76 23.12
N TRP A 630 -34.50 -24.17 21.97
CA TRP A 630 -34.72 -22.72 21.84
C TRP A 630 -35.64 -22.08 22.90
N GLU A 631 -36.65 -22.82 23.36
CA GLU A 631 -37.62 -22.36 24.36
C GLU A 631 -37.08 -22.46 25.80
N ASP A 632 -36.20 -23.44 26.08
CA ASP A 632 -35.56 -23.64 27.39
C ASP A 632 -34.23 -22.88 27.43
N LYS A 633 -34.30 -21.61 27.84
CA LYS A 633 -33.16 -20.68 27.79
C LYS A 633 -31.90 -21.25 28.45
N PRO A 634 -31.92 -21.81 29.68
CA PRO A 634 -30.72 -22.43 30.27
C PRO A 634 -30.10 -23.52 29.40
N LYS A 635 -30.90 -24.45 28.87
CA LYS A 635 -30.39 -25.52 28.01
C LYS A 635 -29.88 -25.01 26.67
N ALA A 636 -30.57 -24.05 26.05
CA ALA A 636 -30.11 -23.43 24.82
C ALA A 636 -28.76 -22.72 24.99
N LEU A 637 -28.57 -21.99 26.09
CA LEU A 637 -27.29 -21.32 26.38
C LEU A 637 -26.16 -22.32 26.60
N ALA A 638 -26.42 -23.42 27.32
CA ALA A 638 -25.44 -24.49 27.50
C ALA A 638 -25.07 -25.16 26.16
N ASP A 639 -26.06 -25.43 25.31
CA ASP A 639 -25.85 -25.98 23.96
C ASP A 639 -25.02 -25.03 23.08
N VAL A 640 -25.38 -23.74 23.03
CA VAL A 640 -24.63 -22.69 22.31
C VAL A 640 -23.16 -22.67 22.72
N ASN A 641 -22.86 -22.67 24.02
CA ASN A 641 -21.47 -22.69 24.50
C ASN A 641 -20.72 -23.95 24.05
N SER A 642 -21.39 -25.10 23.94
CA SER A 642 -20.78 -26.35 23.50
C SER A 642 -20.39 -26.36 22.00
N LYS A 643 -21.00 -25.49 21.18
CA LYS A 643 -20.72 -25.39 19.73
C LYS A 643 -19.39 -24.70 19.40
N PHE A 644 -18.87 -23.91 20.34
CA PHE A 644 -17.63 -23.13 20.21
C PHE A 644 -16.54 -23.62 21.17
N PRO A 645 -16.05 -24.87 21.04
CA PRO A 645 -14.93 -25.34 21.84
C PRO A 645 -13.65 -24.56 21.48
N PRO A 646 -12.70 -24.42 22.44
CA PRO A 646 -11.41 -23.81 22.16
C PRO A 646 -10.66 -24.59 21.08
N ARG A 647 -9.77 -23.88 20.37
CA ARG A 647 -9.00 -24.47 19.26
C ARG A 647 -8.23 -25.72 19.72
N PRO A 648 -8.35 -26.87 19.00
CA PRO A 648 -7.49 -28.03 19.25
C PRO A 648 -6.03 -27.65 19.01
N SER A 649 -5.12 -28.11 19.88
CA SER A 649 -3.68 -27.95 19.65
C SER A 649 -3.26 -28.67 18.35
N ILE A 650 -2.30 -28.09 17.62
CA ILE A 650 -1.81 -28.59 16.31
C ILE A 650 -1.38 -30.08 16.35
N GLY A 651 -1.14 -30.66 17.53
CA GLY A 651 -0.82 -32.08 17.71
C GLY A 651 -2.00 -33.08 17.58
N ASP A 652 -3.26 -32.64 17.58
CA ASP A 652 -4.42 -33.56 17.61
C ASP A 652 -4.96 -33.97 16.23
N TYR A 653 -4.57 -33.28 15.15
CA TYR A 653 -5.02 -33.63 13.79
C TYR A 653 -4.29 -34.85 13.20
N ASP A 654 -3.09 -35.17 13.70
CA ASP A 654 -2.31 -36.33 13.25
C ASP A 654 -2.82 -37.67 13.84
N GLN A 655 -3.76 -37.66 14.79
CA GLN A 655 -4.25 -38.90 15.45
C GLN A 655 -5.56 -39.48 14.87
N LYS A 656 -6.22 -38.81 13.92
CA LYS A 656 -7.53 -39.29 13.39
C LYS A 656 -7.50 -39.90 11.98
N ARG A 657 -6.33 -40.15 11.41
CA ARG A 657 -6.18 -40.96 10.19
C ARG A 657 -5.04 -41.98 10.36
N SER A 658 -5.32 -43.00 11.17
CA SER A 658 -4.62 -44.29 11.14
C SER A 658 -5.62 -45.38 10.80
#